data_AF-A0A1I5SRM9-F1
#
_entry.id   AF-A0A1I5SRM9-F1
#
_cell.length_a   1.000
_cell.length_b   1.000
_cell.length_c   1.000
_cell.angle_alpha   90.00
_cell.angle_beta   90.00
_cell.angle_gamma   90.00
#
_symmetry.space_group_name_H-M   'P 1'
#
loop_
_entity.id
_entity.type
_entity.pdbx_description
1 polymer ?
#
loop_
_entity_poly.entity_id
_entity_poly.type
_entity_poly.pdbx_seq_one_letter_code
_entity_poly.pdbx_strand_id
1 'polypeptide(L)'
;MPAELPYPAVFKSCISRLPHAKPESPVRGWTPARRVKPAAGWLLTLVFLLVLLSGAATALAQTAPLVCSRDNQFINNWYFGYKAGLDFNSASNAALPLVRFDSQMDAPAGSGVMSGDNGSLRFYSNGEAVWGSNHVVMNNGNGLDGNRLTTDGPVAIKKPGSPATVGGPTSYYLFTQDAQGGPKGLSYSEIVIPAGGGQGDVVATTKNTPLARGTAEKMTAVQHRNGCDIWIIVHGFGNGSAGPTDTDNRGDAFLAYQVTPTGVNPPVISPIGARHAGPQGYRGQMTASRDGERLAVARYSETPGDNSSSVELFAFNAATGMVSDRRLIDSGAGRYYGVAFSLSRSRLFATVMNPPRLLQFDLTVANVPGSRQDILLKTSADLGSLQAAPDGKIYVARNNQPALGLISFPDRLGARARYADDTLQLGGRLSGLGLPNFNQSSLLQLGFSFNFTGCQEITFQANSPLPNPDSYTWVFKDKAGTVLGTRAGQQTAFTFPAAAGFYDLTLSISKSCFCREITGSIFLPGRPIPGIIAASQTLCAGAEAAPLTSTSPATGGVGGFAYQWESSPNGTTSWTSIPNATREEFAPGLLTATTYYRRGVSSGLCGPEFTNTVELTVLPTLNPGSIAASQTICAGTEPAALTGPEATGGGGPGSYRYQWEILINGIWENAPGVSNVRTYQPGPLNTTTSYRRRVTSGTCPTAVSNAVEVRVQPAVTPAVTLAAPLVQCPGTPLTFTAGASNAGPAPTFQWFVNNVAVTSGPTFTSSTLVTGDQVRVAVTPSTGLCSTGPATATVAVTRTPTPPPTLAIAVQPNGRVCPGDPLTFSIASVTGAGPAPEYQWQVNGTDVAGARGADFTSTTLRDGQTVTLRLRTTNACGQAAMAVSNGITVRVLRPVVDAGPDKEVLAGTSVLLEGRADGNYPVTWTPSTGLTFPGNDPLRPRAAPDVTTTYTLTGGTGDCASSDQVIVTVRPQIRIPSAFTPNGDGRDDTWQIEFIEQFPENTVNVFNRWGNRVFSATNYGRANEWKGDINGVPVPVGTYYYVVVTKGPLSRSYSGALTVLH
;
A
#
# COMPACT_ATOMS: atom_id res chain seq x y z
N MET A 1 -4.86 -11.03 9.47
CA MET A 1 -4.22 -12.18 8.78
C MET A 1 -5.22 -12.73 7.76
N PRO A 2 -4.80 -13.27 6.60
CA PRO A 2 -3.46 -13.81 6.29
C PRO A 2 -2.64 -13.04 5.22
N ALA A 3 -1.36 -13.42 5.11
CA ALA A 3 -0.37 -13.26 4.02
C ALA A 3 -0.32 -11.91 3.25
N GLU A 4 0.67 -11.03 3.49
CA GLU A 4 2.09 -11.11 3.07
C GLU A 4 2.36 -11.03 1.55
N LEU A 5 3.02 -9.95 1.11
CA LEU A 5 4.21 -9.87 0.21
C LEU A 5 4.58 -8.38 -0.04
N PRO A 6 5.80 -8.03 -0.49
CA PRO A 6 6.52 -6.87 0.06
C PRO A 6 6.64 -5.61 -0.83
N TYR A 7 6.81 -4.47 -0.17
CA TYR A 7 7.18 -3.17 -0.79
C TYR A 7 8.71 -2.99 -0.86
N PRO A 8 9.27 -2.53 -2.00
CA PRO A 8 10.66 -2.09 -2.09
C PRO A 8 10.83 -0.62 -1.62
N ALA A 9 11.86 -0.34 -0.83
CA ALA A 9 12.14 1.00 -0.32
C ALA A 9 12.88 1.89 -1.34
N VAL A 10 12.56 3.19 -1.38
CA VAL A 10 13.13 4.17 -2.32
C VAL A 10 14.28 4.96 -1.68
N PHE A 11 15.43 5.01 -2.35
CA PHE A 11 16.63 5.72 -1.89
C PHE A 11 16.59 7.23 -2.21
N LYS A 12 17.05 8.06 -1.28
CA LYS A 12 17.56 9.43 -1.52
C LYS A 12 18.76 9.70 -0.63
N SER A 13 19.84 10.21 -1.21
CA SER A 13 21.02 10.70 -0.49
C SER A 13 21.08 12.23 -0.54
N CYS A 14 21.62 12.85 0.51
CA CYS A 14 21.94 14.28 0.56
C CYS A 14 23.28 14.45 1.28
N ILE A 15 24.12 15.34 0.75
CA ILE A 15 25.42 15.71 1.33
C ILE A 15 25.32 17.18 1.74
N SER A 16 25.69 17.49 2.98
CA SER A 16 25.85 18.88 3.46
C SER A 16 27.31 19.13 3.86
N ARG A 17 27.80 20.34 3.56
CA ARG A 17 29.16 20.80 3.93
C ARG A 17 29.12 21.51 5.28
N LEU A 18 30.17 21.31 6.08
CA LEU A 18 30.47 22.08 7.30
C LEU A 18 31.07 23.47 6.96
N PRO A 19 30.86 24.47 7.84
CA PRO A 19 31.88 25.47 8.13
C PRO A 19 32.29 25.49 9.62
N HIS A 20 33.44 26.11 9.90
CA HIS A 20 34.09 26.19 11.21
C HIS A 20 33.38 27.03 12.28
N ALA A 21 33.58 26.67 13.56
CA ALA A 21 33.83 27.62 14.64
C ALA A 21 34.75 27.00 15.72
N LYS A 22 35.53 27.85 16.41
CA LYS A 22 36.54 27.47 17.43
C LYS A 22 35.89 27.16 18.79
N PRO A 23 36.62 26.49 19.71
CA PRO A 23 36.56 26.80 21.14
C PRO A 23 37.87 27.47 21.61
N GLU A 24 37.73 28.49 22.47
CA GLU A 24 38.86 29.04 23.22
C GLU A 24 39.17 28.19 24.45
N SER A 25 40.44 28.21 24.86
CA SER A 25 40.90 27.66 26.15
C SER A 25 40.84 28.75 27.23
N PRO A 26 41.16 28.49 28.53
CA PRO A 26 42.59 28.49 28.89
C PRO A 26 43.01 27.71 30.17
N VAL A 27 44.35 27.64 30.39
CA VAL A 27 45.05 27.72 31.72
C VAL A 27 44.86 26.54 32.71
N ARG A 28 45.85 25.99 33.44
CA ARG A 28 47.35 25.97 33.56
C ARG A 28 47.67 24.68 34.36
N GLY A 29 48.87 24.07 34.39
CA GLY A 29 50.15 24.29 33.71
C GLY A 29 51.29 23.46 34.36
N TRP A 30 52.49 23.47 33.77
CA TRP A 30 53.81 23.11 34.36
C TRP A 30 54.04 21.62 34.78
N THR A 31 54.75 20.74 34.03
CA THR A 31 56.21 20.63 33.69
C THR A 31 57.12 20.04 34.81
N PRO A 32 58.27 19.38 34.50
CA PRO A 32 58.50 18.25 33.59
C PRO A 32 59.55 17.21 34.13
N ALA A 33 59.99 16.27 33.27
CA ALA A 33 61.21 15.42 33.40
C ALA A 33 61.16 14.23 34.42
N ARG A 34 61.98 13.16 34.32
CA ARG A 34 63.11 12.82 33.43
C ARG A 34 63.22 11.29 33.24
N ARG A 35 64.00 10.82 32.25
CA ARG A 35 64.31 9.39 31.97
C ARG A 35 65.04 8.70 33.13
N VAL A 36 64.95 7.35 33.22
CA VAL A 36 66.09 6.37 33.19
C VAL A 36 65.58 4.91 33.26
N LYS A 37 66.23 4.00 32.51
CA LYS A 37 66.24 2.51 32.63
C LYS A 37 67.66 2.12 33.12
N PRO A 38 67.93 1.02 33.88
CA PRO A 38 67.72 -0.36 33.37
C PRO A 38 67.60 -1.52 34.42
N ALA A 39 67.44 -2.76 33.92
CA ALA A 39 67.91 -4.06 34.49
C ALA A 39 67.46 -4.53 35.92
N ALA A 40 67.47 -5.82 36.31
CA ALA A 40 67.37 -7.13 35.62
C ALA A 40 67.17 -8.24 36.70
N GLY A 41 66.51 -9.36 36.37
CA GLY A 41 66.21 -10.46 37.32
C GLY A 41 65.05 -10.13 38.28
N TRP A 42 64.27 -11.08 38.81
CA TRP A 42 64.52 -12.52 39.01
C TRP A 42 63.37 -13.40 38.49
N LEU A 43 63.71 -14.53 37.85
CA LEU A 43 62.81 -15.68 37.77
C LEU A 43 62.96 -16.52 39.05
N LEU A 44 61.84 -16.89 39.68
CA LEU A 44 61.57 -18.13 40.47
C LEU A 44 60.46 -17.93 41.53
N THR A 45 59.31 -17.39 41.12
CA THR A 45 58.11 -17.37 42.00
C THR A 45 56.77 -17.23 41.25
N LEU A 46 56.72 -17.58 39.96
CA LEU A 46 55.51 -17.42 39.13
C LEU A 46 55.15 -18.64 38.26
N VAL A 47 55.72 -19.80 38.54
CA VAL A 47 55.43 -21.06 37.81
C VAL A 47 54.40 -21.94 38.55
N PHE A 48 54.19 -21.72 39.86
CA PHE A 48 53.28 -22.53 40.68
C PHE A 48 51.87 -21.94 40.88
N LEU A 49 51.59 -20.74 40.36
CA LEU A 49 50.25 -20.13 40.39
C LEU A 49 49.47 -20.25 39.06
N LEU A 50 50.05 -20.92 38.05
CA LEU A 50 49.55 -20.96 36.67
C LEU A 50 48.90 -22.30 36.28
N VAL A 51 48.70 -23.22 37.25
CA VAL A 51 48.22 -24.60 37.00
C VAL A 51 46.86 -24.90 37.69
N LEU A 52 46.28 -23.95 38.44
CA LEU A 52 45.04 -24.14 39.21
C LEU A 52 43.88 -23.20 38.84
N LEU A 53 43.87 -22.70 37.60
CA LEU A 53 42.72 -21.99 37.01
C LEU A 53 42.31 -22.61 35.66
N SER A 54 42.15 -23.94 35.65
CA SER A 54 41.48 -24.67 34.57
C SER A 54 39.95 -24.51 34.69
N GLY A 55 39.44 -23.31 34.37
CA GLY A 55 38.03 -23.02 34.19
C GLY A 55 37.80 -22.51 32.78
N ALA A 56 36.89 -23.13 32.02
CA ALA A 56 36.78 -22.94 30.58
C ALA A 56 36.49 -21.47 30.18
N ALA A 57 37.53 -20.82 29.63
CA ALA A 57 37.40 -19.61 28.84
C ALA A 57 38.21 -19.80 27.56
N THR A 58 37.65 -20.54 26.60
CA THR A 58 37.98 -20.33 25.18
C THR A 58 37.55 -18.90 24.84
N ALA A 59 38.46 -17.96 25.07
CA ALA A 59 38.37 -16.63 24.49
C ALA A 59 38.44 -16.80 22.97
N LEU A 60 37.28 -17.01 22.36
CA LEU A 60 37.07 -16.79 20.94
C LEU A 60 37.59 -15.39 20.68
N ALA A 61 38.75 -15.31 20.01
CA ALA A 61 39.21 -14.05 19.47
C ALA A 61 38.11 -13.59 18.53
N GLN A 62 37.34 -12.58 18.97
CA GLN A 62 36.35 -11.95 18.12
C GLN A 62 37.12 -11.32 16.97
N THR A 63 37.17 -12.04 15.85
CA THR A 63 37.60 -11.49 14.58
C THR A 63 36.74 -10.25 14.35
N ALA A 64 37.39 -9.10 14.15
CA ALA A 64 36.67 -7.87 13.86
C ALA A 64 35.71 -8.16 12.68
N PRO A 65 34.45 -7.71 12.75
CA PRO A 65 33.45 -8.09 11.75
C PRO A 65 33.92 -7.67 10.36
N LEU A 66 33.71 -8.55 9.39
CA LEU A 66 33.94 -8.26 7.97
C LEU A 66 33.23 -6.96 7.59
N VAL A 67 33.95 -6.05 6.94
CA VAL A 67 33.36 -4.80 6.45
C VAL A 67 32.28 -5.15 5.43
N CYS A 68 31.03 -4.81 5.76
CA CYS A 68 29.90 -5.11 4.91
C CYS A 68 29.91 -4.22 3.67
N SER A 69 29.89 -4.85 2.51
CA SER A 69 29.74 -4.17 1.23
C SER A 69 28.28 -3.82 1.00
N ARG A 70 28.00 -2.60 0.53
CA ARG A 70 26.63 -2.24 0.18
C ARG A 70 26.14 -3.00 -1.03
N ASP A 71 24.83 -3.22 -1.08
CA ASP A 71 24.20 -4.08 -2.06
C ASP A 71 24.50 -3.67 -3.52
N ASN A 72 24.95 -4.64 -4.34
CA ASN A 72 25.26 -4.53 -5.78
C ASN A 72 26.38 -3.52 -6.16
N GLN A 73 27.08 -2.92 -5.20
CA GLN A 73 27.95 -1.77 -5.51
C GLN A 73 29.25 -2.09 -6.27
N PHE A 74 29.67 -3.36 -6.35
CA PHE A 74 30.87 -3.80 -7.06
C PHE A 74 30.89 -3.49 -8.57
N ILE A 75 29.71 -3.25 -9.16
CA ILE A 75 29.53 -3.02 -10.60
C ILE A 75 28.97 -1.61 -10.89
N ASN A 76 29.03 -0.69 -9.90
CA ASN A 76 28.45 0.64 -10.03
C ASN A 76 29.21 1.59 -10.98
N ASN A 77 30.46 1.30 -11.32
CA ASN A 77 31.19 2.06 -12.33
C ASN A 77 31.32 1.19 -13.58
N TRP A 78 31.02 1.76 -14.75
CA TRP A 78 31.20 1.13 -16.05
C TRP A 78 32.16 1.98 -16.87
N TYR A 79 33.11 1.35 -17.56
CA TYR A 79 34.07 1.98 -18.48
C TYR A 79 34.21 1.10 -19.71
N PHE A 80 33.92 1.63 -20.90
CA PHE A 80 33.75 0.85 -22.14
C PHE A 80 33.90 1.73 -23.38
N GLY A 81 33.84 1.12 -24.57
CA GLY A 81 33.79 1.84 -25.84
C GLY A 81 35.02 2.71 -26.06
N TYR A 82 34.82 3.87 -26.68
CA TYR A 82 35.88 4.84 -26.92
C TYR A 82 35.81 5.92 -25.85
N LYS A 83 36.50 5.66 -24.73
CA LYS A 83 36.60 6.53 -23.55
C LYS A 83 35.26 6.89 -22.91
N ALA A 84 34.25 6.02 -23.04
CA ALA A 84 32.97 6.17 -22.35
C ALA A 84 33.03 5.61 -20.92
N GLY A 85 32.13 6.09 -20.07
CA GLY A 85 31.85 5.50 -18.77
C GLY A 85 30.53 5.95 -18.17
N LEU A 86 30.05 5.22 -17.16
CA LEU A 86 28.81 5.49 -16.43
C LEU A 86 29.00 5.20 -14.94
N ASP A 87 28.23 5.88 -14.09
CA ASP A 87 28.19 5.70 -12.64
C ASP A 87 26.75 5.52 -12.16
N PHE A 88 26.49 4.36 -11.57
CA PHE A 88 25.21 3.88 -11.08
C PHE A 88 24.98 4.16 -9.57
N ASN A 89 25.91 4.79 -8.86
CA ASN A 89 25.78 5.06 -7.42
C ASN A 89 24.55 5.91 -7.04
N SER A 90 24.04 6.70 -7.97
CA SER A 90 22.79 7.48 -7.84
C SER A 90 21.69 7.06 -8.83
N ALA A 91 21.90 6.00 -9.60
CA ALA A 91 20.92 5.51 -10.56
C ALA A 91 19.76 4.80 -9.85
N SER A 92 18.57 4.83 -10.44
CA SER A 92 17.38 4.18 -9.91
C SER A 92 16.38 3.90 -11.03
N ASN A 93 15.23 3.30 -10.73
CA ASN A 93 14.15 3.13 -11.72
C ASN A 93 13.71 4.47 -12.35
N ALA A 94 13.84 5.59 -11.63
CA ALA A 94 13.44 6.93 -12.06
C ALA A 94 14.61 7.84 -12.53
N ALA A 95 15.86 7.41 -12.37
CA ALA A 95 17.04 8.22 -12.71
C ALA A 95 18.10 7.39 -13.46
N LEU A 96 18.55 7.90 -14.61
CA LEU A 96 19.64 7.31 -15.38
C LEU A 96 20.99 7.44 -14.65
N PRO A 97 21.98 6.57 -14.94
CA PRO A 97 23.33 6.70 -14.42
C PRO A 97 24.01 8.00 -14.88
N LEU A 98 24.91 8.49 -14.04
CA LEU A 98 25.73 9.67 -14.36
C LEU A 98 26.79 9.29 -15.40
N VAL A 99 26.89 10.07 -16.48
CA VAL A 99 27.90 9.84 -17.52
C VAL A 99 29.28 10.28 -17.04
N ARG A 100 30.28 9.42 -17.26
CA ARG A 100 31.69 9.65 -16.87
C ARG A 100 32.57 9.94 -18.08
N PHE A 101 33.58 10.77 -17.84
CA PHE A 101 34.34 11.46 -18.89
C PHE A 101 35.87 11.27 -18.81
N ASP A 102 36.29 10.57 -17.77
CA ASP A 102 37.65 10.37 -17.25
C ASP A 102 38.29 9.04 -17.72
N SER A 103 37.51 8.18 -18.39
CA SER A 103 37.97 6.95 -19.05
C SER A 103 39.18 7.19 -19.97
N GLN A 104 40.21 6.34 -19.82
CA GLN A 104 41.39 6.34 -20.69
C GLN A 104 41.44 5.15 -21.65
N MET A 105 40.50 4.20 -21.54
CA MET A 105 40.49 3.01 -22.38
C MET A 105 39.88 3.26 -23.76
N ASP A 106 40.41 2.57 -24.77
CA ASP A 106 39.69 2.25 -26.01
C ASP A 106 39.41 0.75 -26.01
N ALA A 107 38.13 0.40 -25.85
CA ALA A 107 37.58 -0.95 -25.82
C ALA A 107 36.41 -1.02 -26.83
N PRO A 108 36.68 -1.21 -28.13
CA PRO A 108 35.66 -1.24 -29.17
C PRO A 108 34.73 -2.47 -29.07
N ALA A 109 35.14 -3.51 -28.34
CA ALA A 109 34.29 -4.63 -27.94
C ALA A 109 34.22 -4.68 -26.40
N GLY A 110 34.51 -5.83 -25.79
CA GLY A 110 34.41 -6.05 -24.36
C GLY A 110 35.38 -5.23 -23.51
N SER A 111 34.97 -4.97 -22.28
CA SER A 111 35.76 -4.30 -21.22
C SER A 111 35.52 -4.99 -19.88
N GLY A 112 36.30 -4.65 -18.87
CA GLY A 112 36.13 -5.17 -17.50
C GLY A 112 36.29 -4.07 -16.47
N VAL A 113 35.58 -4.16 -15.35
CA VAL A 113 35.57 -3.13 -14.32
C VAL A 113 35.39 -3.72 -12.92
N MET A 114 36.01 -3.08 -11.94
CA MET A 114 35.80 -3.39 -10.53
C MET A 114 35.56 -2.12 -9.73
N SER A 115 34.48 -2.11 -8.96
CA SER A 115 34.18 -1.08 -7.96
C SER A 115 34.40 -1.64 -6.55
N GLY A 116 34.51 -0.76 -5.56
CA GLY A 116 34.70 -1.11 -4.17
C GLY A 116 33.39 -1.40 -3.46
N ASP A 117 33.52 -1.86 -2.22
CA ASP A 117 32.46 -2.18 -1.27
C ASP A 117 31.46 -1.02 -1.01
N ASN A 118 31.85 0.22 -1.36
CA ASN A 118 31.05 1.46 -1.28
C ASN A 118 30.74 2.10 -2.67
N GLY A 119 30.97 1.36 -3.76
CA GLY A 119 30.68 1.82 -5.12
C GLY A 119 31.70 2.79 -5.74
N SER A 120 32.79 3.12 -5.06
CA SER A 120 33.91 3.86 -5.68
C SER A 120 34.63 3.00 -6.72
N LEU A 121 35.11 3.57 -7.83
CA LEU A 121 35.98 2.86 -8.77
C LEU A 121 37.22 2.27 -8.06
N ARG A 122 37.60 1.03 -8.42
CA ARG A 122 38.90 0.44 -8.06
C ARG A 122 39.82 0.39 -9.26
N PHE A 123 39.37 -0.21 -10.36
CA PHE A 123 40.10 -0.27 -11.63
C PHE A 123 39.18 -0.66 -12.80
N TYR A 124 39.66 -0.44 -14.02
CA TYR A 124 39.05 -0.95 -15.25
C TYR A 124 40.12 -1.44 -16.23
N SER A 125 39.74 -2.31 -17.16
CA SER A 125 40.63 -2.93 -18.13
C SER A 125 39.96 -3.16 -19.49
N ASN A 126 40.74 -3.12 -20.55
CA ASN A 126 40.36 -3.54 -21.91
C ASN A 126 41.05 -4.86 -22.32
N GLY A 127 41.57 -5.63 -21.37
CA GLY A 127 42.25 -6.91 -21.61
C GLY A 127 43.74 -6.79 -21.94
N GLU A 128 44.19 -5.67 -22.50
CA GLU A 128 45.60 -5.38 -22.84
C GLU A 128 46.30 -4.58 -21.74
N ALA A 129 45.56 -3.67 -21.09
CA ALA A 129 46.02 -2.86 -19.98
C ALA A 129 44.97 -2.74 -18.85
N VAL A 130 45.41 -2.36 -17.65
CA VAL A 130 44.55 -2.05 -16.50
C VAL A 130 44.90 -0.69 -15.89
N TRP A 131 43.88 0.15 -15.70
CA TRP A 131 43.97 1.48 -15.10
C TRP A 131 43.35 1.48 -13.71
N GLY A 132 44.03 2.10 -12.75
CA GLY A 132 43.54 2.25 -11.38
C GLY A 132 42.48 3.34 -11.23
N SER A 133 42.00 3.51 -10.00
CA SER A 133 40.98 4.50 -9.61
C SER A 133 41.34 5.96 -9.89
N ASN A 134 42.62 6.26 -10.14
CA ASN A 134 43.12 7.57 -10.56
C ASN A 134 43.26 7.71 -12.09
N HIS A 135 42.73 6.77 -12.87
CA HIS A 135 42.78 6.72 -14.34
C HIS A 135 44.19 6.57 -14.94
N VAL A 136 45.20 6.27 -14.12
CA VAL A 136 46.57 5.94 -14.56
C VAL A 136 46.73 4.42 -14.64
N VAL A 137 47.48 3.92 -15.62
CA VAL A 137 47.82 2.49 -15.74
C VAL A 137 48.52 2.03 -14.45
N MET A 138 48.10 0.90 -13.87
CA MET A 138 48.72 0.31 -12.68
C MET A 138 50.19 -0.08 -12.94
N ASN A 139 51.01 -0.19 -11.90
CA ASN A 139 52.35 -0.78 -12.09
C ASN A 139 52.22 -2.22 -12.61
N ASN A 140 53.08 -2.59 -13.56
CA ASN A 140 53.00 -3.81 -14.38
C ASN A 140 51.70 -3.98 -15.19
N GLY A 141 50.82 -2.98 -15.23
CA GLY A 141 49.46 -3.06 -15.76
C GLY A 141 49.32 -3.09 -17.28
N ASN A 142 50.39 -2.86 -18.05
CA ASN A 142 50.42 -2.97 -19.52
C ASN A 142 50.91 -4.34 -20.00
N GLY A 143 50.48 -4.80 -21.17
CA GLY A 143 50.97 -6.06 -21.75
C GLY A 143 50.38 -7.27 -21.02
N LEU A 144 49.09 -7.18 -20.69
CA LEU A 144 48.28 -8.32 -20.31
C LEU A 144 47.99 -9.19 -21.54
N ASP A 145 47.74 -10.47 -21.34
CA ASP A 145 47.57 -11.42 -22.44
C ASP A 145 46.16 -11.45 -23.06
N GLY A 146 45.30 -10.50 -22.71
CA GLY A 146 44.02 -10.29 -23.38
C GLY A 146 44.10 -9.45 -24.65
N ASN A 147 42.93 -9.11 -25.20
CA ASN A 147 42.80 -8.25 -26.38
C ASN A 147 41.55 -7.35 -26.28
N ARG A 148 41.64 -6.08 -26.68
CA ARG A 148 40.51 -5.11 -26.60
C ARG A 148 39.39 -5.33 -27.63
N LEU A 149 39.56 -6.31 -28.52
CA LEU A 149 38.57 -6.71 -29.53
C LEU A 149 37.73 -7.91 -29.10
N THR A 150 38.01 -8.57 -27.96
CA THR A 150 37.21 -9.73 -27.53
C THR A 150 35.77 -9.33 -27.27
N THR A 151 34.82 -10.11 -27.78
CA THR A 151 33.38 -9.86 -27.62
C THR A 151 32.98 -9.77 -26.14
N ASP A 152 33.24 -10.81 -25.36
CA ASP A 152 33.27 -10.69 -23.90
C ASP A 152 34.59 -10.12 -23.43
N GLY A 153 34.49 -9.08 -22.61
CA GLY A 153 35.65 -8.40 -22.03
C GLY A 153 36.28 -9.18 -20.87
N PRO A 154 37.42 -8.70 -20.35
CA PRO A 154 38.04 -9.31 -19.18
C PRO A 154 37.12 -9.25 -17.95
N VAL A 155 37.13 -10.29 -17.13
CA VAL A 155 36.33 -10.34 -15.90
C VAL A 155 37.19 -10.07 -14.68
N ALA A 156 36.81 -9.06 -13.90
CA ALA A 156 37.41 -8.75 -12.62
C ALA A 156 36.59 -9.35 -11.46
N ILE A 157 37.26 -9.93 -10.48
CA ILE A 157 36.64 -10.43 -9.23
C ILE A 157 37.48 -10.06 -8.00
N LYS A 158 36.83 -9.83 -6.87
CA LYS A 158 37.49 -9.80 -5.55
C LYS A 158 37.93 -11.24 -5.22
N LYS A 159 39.20 -11.44 -4.82
CA LYS A 159 39.70 -12.76 -4.42
C LYS A 159 38.92 -13.23 -3.18
N PRO A 160 38.31 -14.42 -3.18
CA PRO A 160 37.58 -14.93 -2.01
C PRO A 160 38.44 -14.90 -0.74
N GLY A 161 37.85 -14.45 0.38
CA GLY A 161 38.59 -14.29 1.64
C GLY A 161 39.58 -13.12 1.69
N SER A 162 39.56 -12.20 0.70
CA SER A 162 40.38 -10.99 0.71
C SER A 162 39.58 -9.73 1.13
N PRO A 163 40.12 -8.83 1.97
CA PRO A 163 41.44 -8.89 2.61
C PRO A 163 41.51 -9.97 3.70
N ALA A 164 42.65 -10.65 3.81
CA ALA A 164 42.85 -11.74 4.77
C ALA A 164 42.85 -11.27 6.24
N THR A 165 43.01 -9.96 6.47
CA THR A 165 42.89 -9.28 7.76
C THR A 165 42.04 -8.02 7.59
N VAL A 166 41.26 -7.68 8.62
CA VAL A 166 40.42 -6.46 8.59
C VAL A 166 41.32 -5.22 8.47
N GLY A 167 41.04 -4.38 7.48
CA GLY A 167 41.87 -3.22 7.16
C GLY A 167 43.14 -3.54 6.36
N GLY A 168 43.38 -4.80 5.97
CA GLY A 168 44.51 -5.20 5.12
C GLY A 168 44.34 -4.84 3.64
N PRO A 169 45.38 -5.09 2.80
CA PRO A 169 45.29 -4.93 1.35
C PRO A 169 44.31 -5.92 0.74
N THR A 170 43.61 -5.51 -0.32
CA THR A 170 42.61 -6.34 -1.01
C THR A 170 43.16 -6.85 -2.34
N SER A 171 43.16 -8.16 -2.51
CA SER A 171 43.49 -8.85 -3.76
C SER A 171 42.26 -9.00 -4.66
N TYR A 172 42.49 -8.90 -5.96
CA TYR A 172 41.54 -9.14 -7.02
C TYR A 172 42.20 -10.03 -8.08
N TYR A 173 41.41 -10.80 -8.82
CA TYR A 173 41.87 -11.47 -10.03
C TYR A 173 41.20 -10.84 -11.25
N LEU A 174 42.01 -10.60 -12.29
CA LEU A 174 41.56 -10.14 -13.61
C LEU A 174 41.80 -11.28 -14.61
N PHE A 175 40.73 -11.83 -15.16
CA PHE A 175 40.76 -12.88 -16.18
C PHE A 175 40.68 -12.25 -17.57
N THR A 176 41.52 -12.71 -18.49
CA THR A 176 41.70 -12.15 -19.83
C THR A 176 41.68 -13.24 -20.90
N GLN A 177 41.15 -12.93 -22.08
CA GLN A 177 41.17 -13.79 -23.27
C GLN A 177 41.74 -13.03 -24.48
N ASP A 178 42.36 -13.75 -25.40
CA ASP A 178 42.72 -13.21 -26.71
C ASP A 178 41.57 -13.29 -27.73
N ALA A 179 41.67 -12.47 -28.78
CA ALA A 179 40.66 -12.38 -29.82
C ALA A 179 40.73 -13.55 -30.82
N GLN A 180 39.59 -13.85 -31.42
CA GLN A 180 39.41 -14.82 -32.52
C GLN A 180 39.88 -16.26 -32.22
N GLY A 181 40.01 -16.63 -30.94
CA GLY A 181 40.44 -17.97 -30.53
C GLY A 181 41.94 -18.21 -30.71
N GLY A 182 42.75 -17.19 -30.39
CA GLY A 182 44.19 -17.22 -30.54
C GLY A 182 44.95 -18.17 -29.59
N PRO A 183 46.29 -18.19 -29.69
CA PRO A 183 47.13 -19.15 -28.98
C PRO A 183 47.32 -18.84 -27.49
N LYS A 184 46.93 -17.66 -26.99
CA LYS A 184 47.06 -17.29 -25.58
C LYS A 184 45.89 -17.84 -24.75
N GLY A 185 44.67 -17.82 -25.29
CA GLY A 185 43.46 -18.29 -24.64
C GLY A 185 43.18 -17.57 -23.31
N LEU A 186 42.68 -18.31 -22.32
CA LEU A 186 42.36 -17.82 -20.99
C LEU A 186 43.62 -17.73 -20.11
N SER A 187 43.85 -16.55 -19.55
CA SER A 187 44.86 -16.30 -18.50
C SER A 187 44.27 -15.46 -17.36
N TYR A 188 44.94 -15.39 -16.21
CA TYR A 188 44.62 -14.46 -15.13
C TYR A 188 45.84 -13.67 -14.64
N SER A 189 45.58 -12.54 -13.96
CA SER A 189 46.59 -11.75 -13.23
C SER A 189 46.05 -11.35 -11.85
N GLU A 190 46.88 -11.39 -10.80
CA GLU A 190 46.49 -10.83 -9.48
C GLU A 190 46.76 -9.32 -9.45
N ILE A 191 45.79 -8.57 -8.93
CA ILE A 191 45.86 -7.13 -8.66
C ILE A 191 45.75 -6.94 -7.16
N VAL A 192 46.66 -6.18 -6.56
CA VAL A 192 46.61 -5.85 -5.12
C VAL A 192 46.37 -4.35 -4.95
N ILE A 193 45.36 -4.00 -4.15
CA ILE A 193 45.07 -2.62 -3.77
C ILE A 193 45.45 -2.44 -2.28
N PRO A 194 46.27 -1.43 -1.94
CA PRO A 194 46.67 -1.16 -0.55
C PRO A 194 45.50 -0.92 0.41
N ALA A 195 45.78 -1.12 1.70
CA ALA A 195 44.91 -0.72 2.78
C ALA A 195 44.54 0.78 2.67
N GLY A 196 43.25 1.10 2.77
CA GLY A 196 42.74 2.47 2.58
C GLY A 196 42.51 2.89 1.11
N GLY A 197 42.91 2.08 0.14
CA GLY A 197 42.75 2.34 -1.30
C GLY A 197 44.05 2.80 -1.98
N GLY A 198 43.92 3.38 -3.17
CA GLY A 198 45.05 3.82 -4.00
C GLY A 198 44.96 3.32 -5.45
N GLN A 199 46.06 3.46 -6.18
CA GLN A 199 46.16 3.03 -7.59
C GLN A 199 46.14 1.51 -7.75
N GLY A 200 46.82 0.79 -6.86
CA GLY A 200 47.01 -0.67 -6.93
C GLY A 200 48.02 -1.09 -7.99
N ASP A 201 48.50 -2.34 -7.86
CA ASP A 201 49.56 -2.91 -8.69
C ASP A 201 49.15 -4.28 -9.25
N VAL A 202 49.56 -4.58 -10.49
CA VAL A 202 49.53 -5.96 -11.01
C VAL A 202 50.74 -6.70 -10.46
N VAL A 203 50.50 -7.86 -9.84
CA VAL A 203 51.53 -8.71 -9.24
C VAL A 203 52.34 -9.39 -10.34
N ALA A 204 53.61 -9.02 -10.47
CA ALA A 204 54.47 -9.44 -11.58
C ALA A 204 54.64 -10.97 -11.69
N THR A 205 54.56 -11.72 -10.58
CA THR A 205 54.75 -13.18 -10.55
C THR A 205 53.52 -13.99 -10.95
N THR A 206 52.31 -13.39 -10.92
CA THR A 206 51.07 -14.05 -11.34
C THR A 206 50.46 -13.41 -12.59
N LYS A 207 51.09 -12.36 -13.12
CA LYS A 207 50.70 -11.72 -14.37
C LYS A 207 50.69 -12.73 -15.52
N ASN A 208 49.58 -12.75 -16.27
CA ASN A 208 49.35 -13.64 -17.41
C ASN A 208 49.57 -15.13 -17.07
N THR A 209 49.14 -15.57 -15.89
CA THR A 209 49.18 -17.01 -15.55
C THR A 209 48.18 -17.75 -16.46
N PRO A 210 48.64 -18.68 -17.33
CA PRO A 210 47.78 -19.34 -18.30
C PRO A 210 46.89 -20.40 -17.63
N LEU A 211 45.67 -20.56 -18.16
CA LEU A 211 44.67 -21.52 -17.68
C LEU A 211 44.15 -22.48 -18.76
N ALA A 212 44.00 -22.01 -20.00
CA ALA A 212 43.71 -22.82 -21.18
C ALA A 212 44.06 -22.06 -22.46
N ARG A 213 44.62 -22.74 -23.46
CA ARG A 213 44.86 -22.17 -24.81
C ARG A 213 43.65 -22.38 -25.70
N GLY A 214 43.45 -21.52 -26.70
CA GLY A 214 42.35 -21.67 -27.65
C GLY A 214 41.00 -21.63 -26.94
N THR A 215 40.59 -20.44 -26.50
CA THR A 215 39.25 -20.20 -25.94
C THR A 215 38.48 -19.24 -26.82
N ALA A 216 37.16 -19.43 -26.94
CA ALA A 216 36.32 -18.46 -27.64
C ALA A 216 36.24 -17.15 -26.83
N GLU A 217 35.84 -16.06 -27.48
CA GLU A 217 35.61 -14.73 -26.86
C GLU A 217 34.33 -14.72 -26.00
N LYS A 218 34.22 -15.67 -25.08
CA LYS A 218 33.04 -16.02 -24.29
C LYS A 218 33.48 -16.26 -22.85
N MET A 219 33.13 -15.34 -21.96
CA MET A 219 33.48 -15.38 -20.54
C MET A 219 32.37 -14.78 -19.69
N THR A 220 32.02 -15.45 -18.59
CA THR A 220 31.15 -14.89 -17.54
C THR A 220 31.61 -15.39 -16.18
N ALA A 221 31.19 -14.72 -15.11
CA ALA A 221 31.41 -15.21 -13.75
C ALA A 221 30.12 -15.19 -12.91
N VAL A 222 30.02 -16.14 -11.97
CA VAL A 222 28.93 -16.25 -11.00
C VAL A 222 29.44 -16.76 -9.66
N GLN A 223 28.73 -16.46 -8.58
CA GLN A 223 29.05 -16.93 -7.24
C GLN A 223 28.78 -18.44 -7.12
N HIS A 224 29.68 -19.18 -6.48
CA HIS A 224 29.51 -20.59 -6.15
C HIS A 224 28.41 -20.76 -5.08
N ARG A 225 27.73 -21.91 -5.05
CA ARG A 225 26.63 -22.20 -4.10
C ARG A 225 27.07 -22.29 -2.62
N ASN A 226 28.37 -22.18 -2.31
CA ASN A 226 28.84 -22.00 -0.94
C ASN A 226 28.81 -20.53 -0.49
N GLY A 227 28.59 -19.59 -1.41
CA GLY A 227 28.59 -18.14 -1.17
C GLY A 227 29.98 -17.50 -1.12
N CYS A 228 31.07 -18.26 -1.13
CA CYS A 228 32.43 -17.72 -1.01
C CYS A 228 33.18 -17.72 -2.33
N ASP A 229 33.16 -18.86 -3.00
CA ASP A 229 33.95 -19.06 -4.21
C ASP A 229 33.25 -18.44 -5.42
N ILE A 230 33.98 -18.29 -6.51
CA ILE A 230 33.47 -17.72 -7.75
C ILE A 230 33.82 -18.67 -8.89
N TRP A 231 32.83 -18.98 -9.74
CA TRP A 231 33.06 -19.66 -10.99
C TRP A 231 33.45 -18.64 -12.06
N ILE A 232 34.57 -18.87 -12.74
CA ILE A 232 34.88 -18.26 -14.03
C ILE A 232 34.54 -19.29 -15.10
N ILE A 233 33.63 -18.94 -16.00
CA ILE A 233 33.10 -19.86 -17.02
C ILE A 233 33.51 -19.32 -18.39
N VAL A 234 34.17 -20.15 -19.19
CA VAL A 234 34.52 -19.85 -20.59
C VAL A 234 34.05 -20.96 -21.53
N HIS A 235 33.96 -20.65 -22.82
CA HIS A 235 33.84 -21.68 -23.86
C HIS A 235 35.21 -21.89 -24.54
N GLY A 236 35.63 -23.14 -24.74
CA GLY A 236 36.83 -23.45 -25.51
C GLY A 236 36.67 -23.15 -27.00
N PHE A 237 37.77 -23.13 -27.75
CA PHE A 237 37.80 -22.89 -29.19
C PHE A 237 38.83 -23.80 -29.89
N GLY A 238 38.41 -24.51 -30.95
CA GLY A 238 39.30 -25.34 -31.76
C GLY A 238 38.72 -26.72 -32.11
N ASN A 239 39.48 -27.45 -32.91
CA ASN A 239 39.11 -28.77 -33.42
C ASN A 239 39.63 -29.93 -32.55
N GLY A 240 40.40 -29.64 -31.49
CA GLY A 240 41.14 -30.64 -30.73
C GLY A 240 40.50 -31.00 -29.39
N SER A 241 40.77 -32.22 -28.94
CA SER A 241 40.98 -32.53 -27.53
C SER A 241 41.97 -33.69 -27.45
N ALA A 242 43.00 -33.59 -26.61
CA ALA A 242 43.96 -34.68 -26.38
C ALA A 242 43.43 -35.72 -25.38
N GLY A 243 42.28 -35.46 -24.73
CA GLY A 243 41.64 -36.37 -23.80
C GLY A 243 40.51 -35.71 -23.00
N PRO A 244 39.84 -36.47 -22.10
CA PRO A 244 38.70 -35.97 -21.33
C PRO A 244 39.06 -34.84 -20.34
N THR A 245 40.32 -34.78 -19.89
CA THR A 245 40.85 -33.77 -18.95
C THR A 245 41.58 -32.62 -19.65
N ASP A 246 41.72 -32.66 -20.98
CA ASP A 246 42.39 -31.59 -21.72
C ASP A 246 41.51 -30.35 -21.80
N THR A 247 42.10 -29.18 -21.56
CA THR A 247 41.46 -27.87 -21.61
C THR A 247 41.78 -27.12 -22.91
N ASP A 248 42.87 -27.47 -23.58
CA ASP A 248 43.42 -26.67 -24.67
C ASP A 248 42.71 -26.95 -25.99
N ASN A 249 42.38 -25.88 -26.71
CA ASN A 249 41.77 -25.88 -28.04
C ASN A 249 40.40 -26.60 -28.13
N ARG A 250 39.71 -26.73 -27.00
CA ARG A 250 38.52 -27.58 -26.84
C ARG A 250 37.22 -26.90 -27.26
N GLY A 251 37.07 -26.72 -28.57
CA GLY A 251 35.94 -25.98 -29.16
C GLY A 251 34.54 -26.53 -28.89
N ASP A 252 34.40 -27.71 -28.29
CA ASP A 252 33.11 -28.38 -28.00
C ASP A 252 32.74 -28.42 -26.51
N ALA A 253 33.44 -27.66 -25.66
CA ALA A 253 33.18 -27.67 -24.21
C ALA A 253 33.19 -26.28 -23.57
N PHE A 254 32.42 -26.17 -22.48
CA PHE A 254 32.58 -25.14 -21.46
C PHE A 254 33.62 -25.58 -20.42
N LEU A 255 34.43 -24.63 -19.94
CA LEU A 255 35.40 -24.80 -18.86
C LEU A 255 34.99 -23.88 -17.70
N ALA A 256 34.66 -24.47 -16.55
CA ALA A 256 34.28 -23.72 -15.34
C ALA A 256 35.38 -23.84 -14.27
N TYR A 257 36.16 -22.78 -14.07
CA TYR A 257 37.23 -22.70 -13.07
C TYR A 257 36.67 -22.21 -11.73
N GLN A 258 36.88 -22.97 -10.66
CA GLN A 258 36.52 -22.52 -9.31
C GLN A 258 37.65 -21.66 -8.74
N VAL A 259 37.35 -20.41 -8.41
CA VAL A 259 38.23 -19.51 -7.67
C VAL A 259 37.89 -19.59 -6.20
N THR A 260 38.87 -19.96 -5.38
CA THR A 260 38.79 -20.13 -3.92
C THR A 260 39.79 -19.18 -3.23
N PRO A 261 39.81 -19.09 -1.88
CA PRO A 261 40.82 -18.29 -1.19
C PRO A 261 42.28 -18.70 -1.45
N THR A 262 42.52 -19.96 -1.81
CA THR A 262 43.87 -20.47 -2.12
C THR A 262 44.30 -20.24 -3.58
N GLY A 263 43.37 -19.88 -4.48
CA GLY A 263 43.68 -19.61 -5.89
C GLY A 263 42.64 -20.15 -6.86
N VAL A 264 43.07 -20.37 -8.11
CA VAL A 264 42.24 -20.91 -9.20
C VAL A 264 42.44 -22.43 -9.31
N ASN A 265 41.37 -23.20 -9.12
CA ASN A 265 41.38 -24.66 -9.27
C ASN A 265 41.29 -25.08 -10.75
N PRO A 266 41.72 -26.31 -11.11
CA PRO A 266 41.43 -26.89 -12.43
C PRO A 266 39.93 -26.87 -12.77
N PRO A 267 39.56 -26.77 -14.06
CA PRO A 267 38.18 -26.54 -14.43
C PRO A 267 37.34 -27.81 -14.42
N VAL A 268 36.05 -27.64 -14.15
CA VAL A 268 35.02 -28.62 -14.48
C VAL A 268 34.71 -28.46 -15.97
N ILE A 269 34.87 -29.54 -16.73
CA ILE A 269 34.74 -29.52 -18.19
C ILE A 269 33.40 -30.14 -18.60
N SER A 270 32.58 -29.38 -19.33
CA SER A 270 31.27 -29.81 -19.81
C SER A 270 31.26 -29.85 -21.34
N PRO A 271 31.43 -31.04 -21.97
CA PRO A 271 31.47 -31.20 -23.43
C PRO A 271 30.06 -31.11 -24.05
N ILE A 272 29.52 -29.91 -24.05
CA ILE A 272 28.17 -29.57 -24.51
C ILE A 272 28.18 -28.17 -25.14
N GLY A 273 27.35 -27.94 -26.15
CA GLY A 273 27.28 -26.67 -26.89
C GLY A 273 27.56 -26.86 -28.38
N ALA A 274 27.38 -25.80 -29.17
CA ALA A 274 27.85 -25.81 -30.56
C ALA A 274 29.38 -25.66 -30.63
N ARG A 275 30.05 -26.40 -31.54
CA ARG A 275 31.51 -26.33 -31.68
C ARG A 275 31.95 -24.94 -32.14
N HIS A 276 32.89 -24.30 -31.44
CA HIS A 276 33.53 -23.06 -31.83
C HIS A 276 34.91 -23.38 -32.43
N ALA A 277 35.04 -23.39 -33.76
CA ALA A 277 36.32 -23.65 -34.45
C ALA A 277 36.31 -23.17 -35.91
N GLY A 278 37.35 -22.47 -36.35
CA GLY A 278 37.50 -22.02 -37.75
C GLY A 278 38.44 -20.82 -37.91
N PRO A 279 38.95 -20.53 -39.11
CA PRO A 279 40.03 -19.56 -39.31
C PRO A 279 39.65 -18.09 -39.05
N GLN A 280 38.36 -17.75 -38.99
CA GLN A 280 37.88 -16.38 -38.68
C GLN A 280 37.28 -16.24 -37.28
N GLY A 281 37.38 -17.27 -36.43
CA GLY A 281 36.81 -17.24 -35.09
C GLY A 281 35.28 -17.32 -35.04
N TYR A 282 34.74 -17.13 -33.83
CA TYR A 282 33.31 -16.99 -33.58
C TYR A 282 33.08 -15.85 -32.59
N ARG A 283 32.26 -14.87 -32.97
CA ARG A 283 31.85 -13.78 -32.09
C ARG A 283 30.63 -14.16 -31.25
N GLY A 284 30.26 -13.24 -30.38
CA GLY A 284 29.04 -13.26 -29.59
C GLY A 284 29.29 -13.51 -28.10
N GLN A 285 28.51 -12.82 -27.29
CA GLN A 285 28.55 -12.78 -25.83
C GLN A 285 28.08 -14.10 -25.21
N MET A 286 28.63 -14.44 -24.05
CA MET A 286 28.05 -15.37 -23.10
C MET A 286 27.64 -14.60 -21.84
N THR A 287 26.49 -14.94 -21.27
CA THR A 287 26.03 -14.39 -19.99
C THR A 287 25.45 -15.47 -19.11
N ALA A 288 25.65 -15.36 -17.80
CA ALA A 288 24.93 -16.15 -16.82
C ALA A 288 23.71 -15.39 -16.30
N SER A 289 22.67 -16.12 -15.86
CA SER A 289 21.68 -15.53 -14.98
C SER A 289 22.32 -15.19 -13.62
N ARG A 290 21.86 -14.12 -12.96
CA ARG A 290 22.50 -13.57 -11.74
C ARG A 290 22.67 -14.57 -10.58
N ASP A 291 21.82 -15.58 -10.51
CA ASP A 291 21.85 -16.68 -9.55
C ASP A 291 22.84 -17.81 -9.89
N GLY A 292 23.40 -17.83 -11.10
CA GLY A 292 24.21 -18.95 -11.57
C GLY A 292 23.42 -20.23 -11.85
N GLU A 293 22.14 -20.14 -12.22
CA GLU A 293 21.33 -21.32 -12.62
C GLU A 293 21.27 -21.56 -14.14
N ARG A 294 21.60 -20.55 -14.97
CA ARG A 294 21.50 -20.61 -16.44
C ARG A 294 22.65 -19.89 -17.14
N LEU A 295 22.99 -20.34 -18.34
CA LEU A 295 23.89 -19.66 -19.28
C LEU A 295 23.16 -19.43 -20.61
N ALA A 296 23.33 -18.25 -21.19
CA ALA A 296 22.93 -17.97 -22.57
C ALA A 296 24.17 -17.60 -23.40
N VAL A 297 24.22 -18.08 -24.64
CA VAL A 297 25.35 -17.88 -25.55
C VAL A 297 24.84 -17.40 -26.90
N ALA A 298 25.34 -16.25 -27.35
CA ALA A 298 25.28 -15.83 -28.75
C ALA A 298 26.49 -16.39 -29.50
N ARG A 299 26.25 -17.03 -30.63
CA ARG A 299 27.28 -17.58 -31.51
C ARG A 299 27.07 -17.04 -32.92
N TYR A 300 28.01 -16.21 -33.38
CA TYR A 300 28.06 -15.67 -34.73
C TYR A 300 29.31 -16.18 -35.44
N SER A 301 29.12 -16.92 -36.53
CA SER A 301 30.19 -17.28 -37.46
C SER A 301 30.45 -16.15 -38.45
N GLU A 302 31.68 -15.65 -38.49
CA GLU A 302 32.10 -14.71 -39.55
C GLU A 302 32.42 -15.41 -40.87
N THR A 303 32.61 -16.74 -40.84
CA THR A 303 33.00 -17.55 -42.01
C THR A 303 31.93 -17.45 -43.12
N PRO A 304 32.28 -16.95 -44.32
CA PRO A 304 31.32 -16.82 -45.42
C PRO A 304 30.69 -18.17 -45.80
N GLY A 305 29.35 -18.21 -45.85
CA GLY A 305 28.57 -19.42 -46.14
C GLY A 305 28.27 -20.31 -44.93
N ASP A 306 28.81 -20.03 -43.74
CA ASP A 306 28.49 -20.76 -42.52
C ASP A 306 27.21 -20.23 -41.86
N ASN A 307 26.13 -21.02 -42.00
CA ASN A 307 24.83 -20.73 -41.43
C ASN A 307 24.64 -21.26 -39.99
N SER A 308 25.70 -21.69 -39.30
CA SER A 308 25.61 -22.28 -37.95
C SER A 308 25.38 -21.27 -36.82
N SER A 309 25.22 -19.98 -37.10
CA SER A 309 24.99 -18.94 -36.09
C SER A 309 23.73 -19.23 -35.26
N SER A 310 23.80 -19.07 -33.94
CA SER A 310 22.74 -19.48 -33.01
C SER A 310 22.70 -18.68 -31.70
N VAL A 311 21.53 -18.65 -31.06
CA VAL A 311 21.37 -18.38 -29.63
C VAL A 311 21.08 -19.69 -28.92
N GLU A 312 21.87 -20.00 -27.90
CA GLU A 312 21.77 -21.24 -27.11
C GLU A 312 21.54 -20.91 -25.63
N LEU A 313 20.74 -21.73 -24.94
CA LEU A 313 20.46 -21.66 -23.51
C LEU A 313 20.86 -22.98 -22.85
N PHE A 314 21.46 -22.91 -21.67
CA PHE A 314 21.92 -24.06 -20.89
C PHE A 314 21.53 -23.87 -19.42
N ALA A 315 21.41 -24.98 -18.69
CA ALA A 315 21.45 -24.95 -17.24
C ALA A 315 22.91 -24.89 -16.75
N PHE A 316 23.15 -24.22 -15.62
CA PHE A 316 24.43 -24.23 -14.92
C PHE A 316 24.21 -24.62 -13.47
N ASN A 317 25.05 -25.51 -12.95
CA ASN A 317 24.99 -25.92 -11.54
C ASN A 317 26.07 -25.19 -10.75
N ALA A 318 25.72 -24.07 -10.11
CA ALA A 318 26.63 -23.29 -9.28
C ALA A 318 27.25 -24.05 -8.08
N ALA A 319 26.81 -25.27 -7.75
CA ALA A 319 27.46 -26.12 -6.74
C ALA A 319 28.52 -27.08 -7.31
N THR A 320 28.51 -27.36 -8.61
CA THR A 320 29.40 -28.36 -9.23
C THR A 320 30.17 -27.85 -10.45
N GLY A 321 29.87 -26.64 -10.97
CA GLY A 321 30.51 -26.11 -12.17
C GLY A 321 30.04 -26.77 -13.48
N MET A 322 29.07 -27.67 -13.44
CA MET A 322 28.59 -28.38 -14.62
C MET A 322 27.61 -27.53 -15.45
N VAL A 323 27.76 -27.59 -16.77
CA VAL A 323 26.81 -27.06 -17.77
C VAL A 323 26.00 -28.23 -18.35
N SER A 324 24.68 -28.08 -18.43
CA SER A 324 23.75 -29.12 -18.93
C SER A 324 22.61 -28.53 -19.74
N ASP A 325 21.70 -29.40 -20.21
CA ASP A 325 20.38 -29.01 -20.74
C ASP A 325 20.40 -27.98 -21.87
N ARG A 326 21.29 -28.19 -22.85
CA ARG A 326 21.39 -27.40 -24.08
C ARG A 326 20.04 -27.30 -24.79
N ARG A 327 19.59 -26.06 -25.01
CA ARG A 327 18.39 -25.69 -25.74
C ARG A 327 18.75 -24.68 -26.82
N LEU A 328 18.47 -25.00 -28.07
CA LEU A 328 18.54 -24.04 -29.18
C LEU A 328 17.35 -23.06 -29.06
N ILE A 329 17.64 -21.76 -28.97
CA ILE A 329 16.61 -20.72 -28.82
C ILE A 329 16.24 -20.10 -30.16
N ASP A 330 17.25 -19.75 -30.97
CA ASP A 330 17.06 -19.21 -32.32
C ASP A 330 18.29 -19.51 -33.19
N SER A 331 18.07 -19.80 -34.46
CA SER A 331 19.12 -19.88 -35.49
C SER A 331 18.70 -19.23 -36.82
N GLY A 332 17.46 -18.74 -36.91
CA GLY A 332 16.88 -18.22 -38.16
C GLY A 332 17.19 -16.76 -38.48
N ALA A 333 17.74 -15.99 -37.53
CA ALA A 333 18.14 -14.61 -37.77
C ALA A 333 19.59 -14.46 -38.24
N GLY A 334 20.47 -15.39 -37.82
CA GLY A 334 21.91 -15.30 -38.01
C GLY A 334 22.56 -14.18 -37.18
N ARG A 335 23.90 -14.06 -37.28
CA ARG A 335 24.70 -12.90 -36.82
C ARG A 335 24.41 -12.39 -35.40
N TYR A 336 24.19 -13.30 -34.45
CA TYR A 336 23.90 -12.96 -33.05
C TYR A 336 25.13 -12.44 -32.30
N TYR A 337 25.03 -11.26 -31.68
CA TYR A 337 26.15 -10.66 -30.96
C TYR A 337 25.95 -10.64 -29.44
N GLY A 338 24.99 -9.87 -28.92
CA GLY A 338 24.73 -9.73 -27.49
C GLY A 338 23.65 -10.68 -26.99
N VAL A 339 23.71 -11.06 -25.71
CA VAL A 339 22.65 -11.76 -24.97
C VAL A 339 22.55 -11.25 -23.54
N ALA A 340 21.33 -11.07 -23.03
CA ALA A 340 21.08 -10.73 -21.62
C ALA A 340 19.79 -11.34 -21.09
N PHE A 341 19.82 -11.79 -19.83
CA PHE A 341 18.63 -12.13 -19.08
C PHE A 341 17.99 -10.87 -18.46
N SER A 342 16.67 -10.84 -18.37
CA SER A 342 16.00 -9.91 -17.45
C SER A 342 16.29 -10.31 -15.99
N LEU A 343 16.28 -9.35 -15.06
CA LEU A 343 16.61 -9.63 -13.64
C LEU A 343 15.66 -10.64 -12.98
N SER A 344 14.40 -10.73 -13.43
CA SER A 344 13.47 -11.77 -12.96
C SER A 344 13.77 -13.18 -13.50
N ARG A 345 14.66 -13.30 -14.51
CA ARG A 345 14.95 -14.52 -15.28
C ARG A 345 13.79 -15.00 -16.17
N SER A 346 12.75 -14.18 -16.36
CA SER A 346 11.58 -14.50 -17.19
C SER A 346 11.77 -14.20 -18.68
N ARG A 347 12.77 -13.39 -19.06
CA ARG A 347 13.08 -13.07 -20.46
C ARG A 347 14.55 -13.31 -20.79
N LEU A 348 14.80 -13.68 -22.05
CA LEU A 348 16.11 -13.62 -22.70
C LEU A 348 16.02 -12.61 -23.85
N PHE A 349 17.01 -11.75 -23.97
CA PHE A 349 17.20 -10.85 -25.10
C PHE A 349 18.41 -11.28 -25.91
N ALA A 350 18.38 -11.06 -27.22
CA ALA A 350 19.52 -11.25 -28.10
C ALA A 350 19.59 -10.11 -29.15
N THR A 351 20.79 -9.65 -29.50
CA THR A 351 20.99 -8.72 -30.62
C THR A 351 21.50 -9.44 -31.86
N VAL A 352 21.09 -8.97 -33.03
CA VAL A 352 21.53 -9.43 -34.35
C VAL A 352 22.20 -8.25 -35.06
N MET A 353 23.28 -8.52 -35.78
CA MET A 353 23.98 -7.54 -36.61
C MET A 353 23.63 -7.68 -38.10
N ASN A 354 23.58 -6.54 -38.81
CA ASN A 354 23.50 -6.43 -40.27
C ASN A 354 22.50 -7.40 -40.96
N PRO A 355 21.18 -7.07 -40.99
CA PRO A 355 20.56 -5.87 -40.44
C PRO A 355 20.38 -5.93 -38.91
N PRO A 356 20.45 -4.79 -38.19
CA PRO A 356 20.30 -4.77 -36.75
C PRO A 356 18.89 -5.21 -36.30
N ARG A 357 18.82 -6.09 -35.30
CA ARG A 357 17.55 -6.47 -34.64
C ARG A 357 17.77 -6.67 -33.14
N LEU A 358 16.75 -6.37 -32.34
CA LEU A 358 16.68 -6.75 -30.93
C LEU A 358 15.57 -7.79 -30.76
N LEU A 359 15.94 -9.00 -30.39
CA LEU A 359 15.03 -10.13 -30.16
C LEU A 359 14.74 -10.28 -28.67
N GLN A 360 13.51 -10.68 -28.34
CA GLN A 360 13.09 -11.07 -26.99
C GLN A 360 12.42 -12.44 -27.03
N PHE A 361 12.70 -13.28 -26.02
CA PHE A 361 12.11 -14.59 -25.82
C PHE A 361 11.55 -14.70 -24.40
N ASP A 362 10.37 -15.31 -24.25
CA ASP A 362 9.74 -15.60 -22.97
C ASP A 362 10.25 -16.96 -22.43
N LEU A 363 10.97 -16.93 -21.30
CA LEU A 363 11.53 -18.12 -20.66
C LEU A 363 10.54 -18.83 -19.71
N THR A 364 9.30 -18.35 -19.60
CA THR A 364 8.26 -18.91 -18.73
C THR A 364 7.31 -19.86 -19.46
N VAL A 365 7.30 -19.83 -20.80
CA VAL A 365 6.49 -20.73 -21.64
C VAL A 365 7.26 -21.99 -22.02
N ALA A 366 6.54 -23.08 -22.32
CA ALA A 366 7.14 -24.35 -22.70
C ALA A 366 7.90 -24.29 -24.04
N ASN A 367 7.35 -23.61 -25.05
CA ASN A 367 7.98 -23.39 -26.35
C ASN A 367 8.66 -22.02 -26.40
N VAL A 368 9.85 -21.91 -25.80
CA VAL A 368 10.63 -20.66 -25.78
C VAL A 368 10.97 -20.14 -27.19
N PRO A 369 11.45 -20.95 -28.17
CA PRO A 369 11.69 -20.47 -29.53
C PRO A 369 10.44 -19.85 -30.19
N GLY A 370 9.28 -20.47 -30.00
CA GLY A 370 7.99 -19.97 -30.53
C GLY A 370 7.48 -18.69 -29.87
N SER A 371 8.10 -18.22 -28.78
CA SER A 371 7.74 -16.97 -28.09
C SER A 371 8.44 -15.72 -28.63
N ARG A 372 9.34 -15.89 -29.61
CA ARG A 372 10.18 -14.85 -30.19
C ARG A 372 9.37 -13.60 -30.58
N GLN A 373 9.85 -12.44 -30.14
CA GLN A 373 9.38 -11.13 -30.59
C GLN A 373 10.56 -10.28 -31.08
N ASP A 374 10.38 -9.61 -32.21
CA ASP A 374 11.26 -8.54 -32.66
C ASP A 374 10.82 -7.22 -32.00
N ILE A 375 11.73 -6.58 -31.28
CA ILE A 375 11.53 -5.24 -30.73
C ILE A 375 11.96 -4.22 -31.78
N LEU A 376 11.03 -3.34 -32.16
CA LEU A 376 11.27 -2.33 -33.19
C LEU A 376 12.38 -1.36 -32.76
N LEU A 377 13.38 -1.22 -33.63
CA LEU A 377 14.48 -0.27 -33.49
C LEU A 377 14.16 1.04 -34.21
N LYS A 378 14.72 2.16 -33.75
CA LYS A 378 14.79 3.41 -34.51
C LYS A 378 16.20 3.67 -35.08
N THR A 379 17.19 2.89 -34.65
CA THR A 379 18.56 2.90 -35.18
C THR A 379 18.74 2.01 -36.40
N SER A 380 19.62 2.43 -37.33
CA SER A 380 20.22 1.58 -38.36
C SER A 380 21.63 1.09 -37.99
N ALA A 381 22.22 1.59 -36.90
CA ALA A 381 23.51 1.11 -36.39
C ALA A 381 23.41 -0.29 -35.76
N ASP A 382 24.44 -1.11 -35.96
CA ASP A 382 24.55 -2.43 -35.36
C ASP A 382 24.47 -2.40 -33.84
N LEU A 383 23.72 -3.34 -33.28
CA LEU A 383 23.60 -3.55 -31.84
C LEU A 383 24.64 -4.57 -31.37
N GLY A 384 25.34 -4.21 -30.30
CA GLY A 384 26.37 -5.01 -29.68
C GLY A 384 25.87 -5.83 -28.49
N SER A 385 26.71 -5.96 -27.46
CA SER A 385 26.41 -6.68 -26.22
C SER A 385 25.24 -6.04 -25.47
N LEU A 386 24.61 -6.86 -24.63
CA LEU A 386 23.56 -6.47 -23.71
C LEU A 386 24.09 -6.64 -22.29
N GLN A 387 23.84 -5.69 -21.38
CA GLN A 387 24.25 -5.84 -19.98
C GLN A 387 23.17 -5.31 -19.04
N ALA A 388 22.75 -6.17 -18.11
CA ALA A 388 21.85 -5.79 -17.02
C ALA A 388 22.63 -4.99 -15.95
N ALA A 389 21.98 -4.01 -15.33
CA ALA A 389 22.60 -3.08 -14.40
C ALA A 389 21.87 -3.00 -13.04
N PRO A 390 22.50 -2.42 -11.99
CA PRO A 390 21.91 -2.29 -10.65
C PRO A 390 20.59 -1.51 -10.59
N ASP A 391 20.32 -0.66 -11.59
CA ASP A 391 19.16 0.24 -11.69
C ASP A 391 17.90 -0.41 -12.30
N GLY A 392 17.90 -1.74 -12.42
CA GLY A 392 16.79 -2.55 -12.94
C GLY A 392 16.73 -2.73 -14.46
N LYS A 393 17.58 -2.04 -15.22
CA LYS A 393 17.47 -1.94 -16.69
C LYS A 393 18.50 -2.82 -17.41
N ILE A 394 18.30 -2.99 -18.72
CA ILE A 394 19.31 -3.57 -19.61
C ILE A 394 19.79 -2.48 -20.57
N TYR A 395 21.11 -2.30 -20.63
CA TYR A 395 21.79 -1.39 -21.53
C TYR A 395 22.27 -2.15 -22.77
N VAL A 396 22.25 -1.48 -23.92
CA VAL A 396 22.50 -2.06 -25.24
C VAL A 396 23.60 -1.27 -25.93
N ALA A 397 24.74 -1.91 -26.21
CA ALA A 397 25.79 -1.30 -27.02
C ALA A 397 25.28 -0.97 -28.43
N ARG A 398 25.69 0.19 -28.95
CA ARG A 398 25.34 0.65 -30.30
C ARG A 398 26.63 1.06 -31.03
N ASN A 399 27.00 0.34 -32.07
CA ASN A 399 28.34 0.44 -32.65
C ASN A 399 28.65 1.85 -33.18
N ASN A 400 29.74 2.45 -32.69
CA ASN A 400 30.21 3.80 -33.02
C ASN A 400 29.15 4.90 -32.81
N GLN A 401 28.17 4.70 -31.92
CA GLN A 401 27.11 5.69 -31.65
C GLN A 401 27.42 6.55 -30.41
N PRO A 402 27.01 7.83 -30.38
CA PRO A 402 27.21 8.72 -29.24
C PRO A 402 26.26 8.48 -28.06
N ALA A 403 25.51 7.37 -28.07
CA ALA A 403 24.51 7.02 -27.07
C ALA A 403 24.39 5.49 -26.93
N LEU A 404 23.99 5.02 -25.75
CA LEU A 404 23.57 3.64 -25.54
C LEU A 404 22.06 3.48 -25.77
N GLY A 405 21.68 2.29 -26.27
CA GLY A 405 20.30 1.85 -26.22
C GLY A 405 19.92 1.39 -24.81
N LEU A 406 18.64 1.50 -24.46
CA LEU A 406 18.13 1.24 -23.12
C LEU A 406 16.82 0.47 -23.18
N ILE A 407 16.71 -0.64 -22.45
CA ILE A 407 15.47 -1.39 -22.21
C ILE A 407 15.01 -1.05 -20.79
N SER A 408 13.98 -0.21 -20.69
CA SER A 408 13.55 0.35 -19.40
C SER A 408 12.73 -0.62 -18.55
N PHE A 409 12.03 -1.58 -19.16
CA PHE A 409 11.19 -2.56 -18.47
C PHE A 409 11.45 -4.00 -18.95
N PRO A 410 12.63 -4.59 -18.67
CA PRO A 410 13.07 -5.85 -19.28
C PRO A 410 12.13 -7.05 -19.15
N ASP A 411 11.25 -7.08 -18.14
CA ASP A 411 10.31 -8.19 -17.91
C ASP A 411 9.00 -8.09 -18.73
N ARG A 412 8.72 -6.93 -19.33
CA ARG A 412 7.52 -6.70 -20.14
C ARG A 412 7.75 -7.20 -21.58
N LEU A 413 6.68 -7.72 -22.22
CA LEU A 413 6.77 -8.31 -23.56
C LEU A 413 6.71 -7.26 -24.68
N GLY A 414 7.56 -7.45 -25.70
CA GLY A 414 7.60 -6.68 -26.94
C GLY A 414 7.85 -5.20 -26.72
N ALA A 415 7.09 -4.36 -27.42
CA ALA A 415 7.18 -2.89 -27.29
C ALA A 415 6.96 -2.39 -25.84
N ARG A 416 6.31 -3.16 -24.96
CA ARG A 416 6.13 -2.78 -23.54
C ARG A 416 7.43 -2.86 -22.74
N ALA A 417 8.48 -3.53 -23.25
CA ALA A 417 9.82 -3.47 -22.68
C ALA A 417 10.43 -2.06 -22.73
N ARG A 418 9.86 -1.16 -23.57
CA ARG A 418 10.33 0.20 -23.83
C ARG A 418 11.83 0.26 -24.09
N TYR A 419 12.22 -0.34 -25.21
CA TYR A 419 13.52 -0.05 -25.81
C TYR A 419 13.53 1.38 -26.36
N ALA A 420 14.63 2.08 -26.16
CA ALA A 420 14.91 3.39 -26.75
C ALA A 420 16.38 3.48 -27.14
N ASP A 421 16.66 3.94 -28.36
CA ASP A 421 17.99 3.88 -28.96
C ASP A 421 18.99 4.92 -28.40
N ASP A 422 18.52 6.11 -28.03
CA ASP A 422 19.34 7.32 -27.85
C ASP A 422 19.09 8.08 -26.53
N THR A 423 18.39 7.46 -25.58
CA THR A 423 18.01 8.10 -24.30
C THR A 423 19.15 8.35 -23.33
N LEU A 424 20.28 7.64 -23.46
CA LEU A 424 21.48 7.87 -22.65
C LEU A 424 22.65 8.32 -23.54
N GLN A 425 22.85 9.64 -23.61
CA GLN A 425 23.90 10.28 -24.39
C GLN A 425 25.25 10.20 -23.68
N LEU A 426 26.32 9.80 -24.39
CA LEU A 426 27.66 9.58 -23.83
C LEU A 426 28.55 10.84 -23.82
N GLY A 427 27.96 12.03 -23.94
CA GLY A 427 28.67 13.32 -23.87
C GLY A 427 29.87 13.42 -24.82
N GLY A 428 29.66 13.07 -26.10
CA GLY A 428 30.69 13.12 -27.14
C GLY A 428 31.63 11.91 -27.22
N ARG A 429 31.51 10.94 -26.31
CA ARG A 429 32.16 9.61 -26.44
C ARG A 429 31.29 8.68 -27.27
N LEU A 430 31.89 7.57 -27.73
CA LEU A 430 31.21 6.60 -28.57
C LEU A 430 31.12 5.24 -27.88
N SER A 431 29.95 4.60 -27.99
CA SER A 431 29.78 3.18 -27.68
C SER A 431 30.55 2.33 -28.69
N GLY A 432 31.18 1.27 -28.22
CA GLY A 432 31.64 0.17 -29.06
C GLY A 432 30.52 -0.82 -29.34
N LEU A 433 30.90 -2.05 -29.68
CA LEU A 433 30.06 -3.24 -29.69
C LEU A 433 29.98 -3.94 -28.32
N GLY A 434 30.82 -3.62 -27.35
CA GLY A 434 30.77 -4.24 -26.02
C GLY A 434 30.51 -3.28 -24.86
N LEU A 435 30.15 -3.88 -23.73
CA LEU A 435 29.93 -3.27 -22.42
C LEU A 435 30.81 -3.98 -21.38
N PRO A 436 30.92 -3.48 -20.13
CA PRO A 436 31.76 -4.11 -19.13
C PRO A 436 31.24 -5.48 -18.71
N ASN A 437 32.15 -6.46 -18.70
CA ASN A 437 31.93 -7.79 -18.18
C ASN A 437 32.30 -7.85 -16.69
N PHE A 438 31.55 -8.62 -15.92
CA PHE A 438 31.71 -8.74 -14.47
C PHE A 438 31.01 -10.00 -13.93
N ASN A 439 31.23 -10.31 -12.65
CA ASN A 439 30.50 -11.36 -11.95
C ASN A 439 29.00 -11.01 -11.88
N GLN A 440 28.17 -11.74 -12.62
CA GLN A 440 26.73 -11.49 -12.77
C GLN A 440 25.96 -11.68 -11.46
N SER A 441 26.51 -12.42 -10.49
CA SER A 441 25.94 -12.51 -9.13
C SER A 441 26.06 -11.22 -8.32
N SER A 442 26.81 -10.23 -8.81
CA SER A 442 26.78 -8.85 -8.30
C SER A 442 25.43 -8.14 -8.55
N LEU A 443 24.53 -8.73 -9.36
CA LEU A 443 23.14 -8.26 -9.58
C LEU A 443 22.11 -8.99 -8.68
N LEU A 444 22.53 -9.92 -7.82
CA LEU A 444 21.66 -10.52 -6.80
C LEU A 444 21.36 -9.49 -5.73
N GLN A 445 20.13 -8.96 -5.72
CA GLN A 445 19.70 -8.01 -4.70
C GLN A 445 19.40 -8.73 -3.38
N LEU A 446 19.93 -8.19 -2.28
CA LEU A 446 19.40 -8.51 -0.96
C LEU A 446 18.03 -7.85 -0.77
N GLY A 447 17.22 -8.37 0.14
CA GLY A 447 15.96 -7.76 0.51
C GLY A 447 15.51 -8.14 1.91
N PHE A 448 14.42 -7.52 2.32
CA PHE A 448 13.65 -7.91 3.49
C PHE A 448 12.17 -7.64 3.27
N SER A 449 11.33 -8.34 4.01
CA SER A 449 9.92 -8.03 4.20
C SER A 449 9.69 -7.64 5.66
N PHE A 450 8.57 -6.98 5.93
CA PHE A 450 8.17 -6.62 7.28
C PHE A 450 6.65 -6.62 7.41
N ASN A 451 6.15 -6.91 8.59
CA ASN A 451 4.73 -6.85 8.94
C ASN A 451 4.56 -6.15 10.28
N PHE A 452 3.56 -5.28 10.39
CA PHE A 452 3.12 -4.73 11.67
C PHE A 452 2.47 -5.85 12.50
N THR A 453 2.99 -6.10 13.69
CA THR A 453 2.53 -7.16 14.62
C THR A 453 1.88 -6.60 15.88
N GLY A 454 2.14 -5.34 16.21
CA GLY A 454 1.49 -4.61 17.30
C GLY A 454 1.51 -3.10 17.05
N CYS A 455 0.96 -2.32 17.99
CA CYS A 455 1.11 -0.87 17.95
C CYS A 455 2.59 -0.52 18.08
N GLN A 456 3.18 0.03 16.99
CA GLN A 456 4.60 0.41 16.91
C GLN A 456 5.57 -0.79 17.01
N GLU A 457 5.07 -2.01 16.87
CA GLU A 457 5.87 -3.24 16.80
C GLU A 457 5.81 -3.83 15.38
N ILE A 458 6.98 -4.11 14.82
CA ILE A 458 7.14 -4.69 13.49
C ILE A 458 8.02 -5.93 13.58
N THR A 459 7.57 -7.02 12.95
CA THR A 459 8.40 -8.18 12.64
C THR A 459 9.02 -8.02 11.25
N PHE A 460 10.34 -8.16 11.19
CA PHE A 460 11.17 -8.12 9.99
C PHE A 460 11.63 -9.53 9.61
N GLN A 461 11.74 -9.78 8.31
CA GLN A 461 12.15 -11.05 7.72
C GLN A 461 13.21 -10.78 6.63
N ALA A 462 14.40 -11.34 6.80
CA ALA A 462 15.48 -11.22 5.83
C ALA A 462 15.26 -12.17 4.65
N ASN A 463 15.30 -11.61 3.44
CA ASN A 463 15.13 -12.30 2.18
C ASN A 463 16.49 -12.36 1.48
N SER A 464 17.24 -13.42 1.79
CA SER A 464 18.57 -13.67 1.23
C SER A 464 18.48 -14.61 0.02
N PRO A 465 18.94 -14.20 -1.18
CA PRO A 465 19.20 -15.15 -2.27
C PRO A 465 20.45 -16.01 -2.02
N LEU A 466 21.24 -15.69 -0.99
CA LEU A 466 22.48 -16.40 -0.68
C LEU A 466 22.19 -17.65 0.16
N PRO A 467 22.68 -18.83 -0.23
CA PRO A 467 22.49 -20.08 0.50
C PRO A 467 23.29 -20.10 1.81
N ASN A 468 22.59 -20.40 2.91
CA ASN A 468 23.12 -20.62 4.26
C ASN A 468 24.14 -19.52 4.69
N PRO A 469 23.71 -18.27 4.93
CA PRO A 469 24.56 -17.25 5.55
C PRO A 469 24.81 -17.57 7.03
N ASP A 470 25.94 -17.11 7.55
CA ASP A 470 26.40 -17.42 8.91
C ASP A 470 25.70 -16.56 9.96
N SER A 471 25.34 -15.30 9.64
CA SER A 471 24.49 -14.49 10.50
C SER A 471 23.71 -13.38 9.77
N TYR A 472 22.63 -12.95 10.42
CA TYR A 472 21.82 -11.79 10.07
C TYR A 472 21.85 -10.79 11.23
N THR A 473 22.17 -9.54 10.95
CA THR A 473 22.16 -8.44 11.93
C THR A 473 21.32 -7.28 11.42
N TRP A 474 20.47 -6.75 12.29
CA TRP A 474 19.59 -5.61 12.01
C TRP A 474 19.97 -4.44 12.92
N VAL A 475 20.13 -3.25 12.36
CA VAL A 475 20.36 -2.01 13.11
C VAL A 475 19.24 -1.04 12.77
N PHE A 476 18.48 -0.62 13.78
CA PHE A 476 17.37 0.32 13.64
C PHE A 476 17.81 1.71 14.11
N LYS A 477 17.48 2.75 13.34
CA LYS A 477 17.88 4.14 13.58
C LYS A 477 16.73 5.10 13.41
N ASP A 478 16.78 6.22 14.12
CA ASP A 478 15.96 7.39 13.80
C ASP A 478 16.48 8.11 12.55
N LYS A 479 15.79 9.17 12.11
CA LYS A 479 16.21 9.96 10.93
C LYS A 479 17.43 10.87 11.17
N ALA A 480 17.84 11.08 12.43
CA ALA A 480 19.10 11.75 12.76
C ALA A 480 20.30 10.78 12.70
N GLY A 481 20.04 9.47 12.57
CA GLY A 481 21.04 8.41 12.51
C GLY A 481 21.35 7.77 13.89
N THR A 482 20.65 8.17 14.95
CA THR A 482 20.80 7.59 16.29
C THR A 482 20.37 6.13 16.27
N VAL A 483 21.21 5.21 16.76
CA VAL A 483 20.86 3.79 16.88
C VAL A 483 19.85 3.61 18.00
N LEU A 484 18.65 3.14 17.65
CA LEU A 484 17.56 2.81 18.58
C LEU A 484 17.69 1.39 19.12
N GLY A 485 18.33 0.50 18.35
CA GLY A 485 18.70 -0.82 18.81
C GLY A 485 19.18 -1.74 17.70
N THR A 486 19.71 -2.88 18.13
CA THR A 486 20.22 -3.95 17.27
C THR A 486 19.45 -5.24 17.54
N ARG A 487 19.26 -6.06 16.50
CA ARG A 487 18.71 -7.42 16.60
C ARG A 487 19.52 -8.38 15.74
N ALA A 488 19.42 -9.67 16.04
CA ALA A 488 20.02 -10.73 15.25
C ALA A 488 18.95 -11.77 14.87
N GLY A 489 19.24 -12.56 13.83
CA GLY A 489 18.36 -13.62 13.33
C GLY A 489 17.67 -13.26 12.01
N GLN A 490 17.31 -14.30 11.25
CA GLN A 490 16.68 -14.14 9.93
C GLN A 490 15.30 -13.49 10.04
N GLN A 491 14.55 -13.84 11.09
CA GLN A 491 13.33 -13.16 11.50
C GLN A 491 13.58 -12.47 12.85
N THR A 492 13.06 -11.26 13.04
CA THR A 492 13.17 -10.56 14.33
C THR A 492 12.04 -9.54 14.52
N ALA A 493 11.73 -9.19 15.76
CA ALA A 493 10.76 -8.15 16.10
C ALA A 493 11.44 -6.93 16.75
N PHE A 494 10.96 -5.74 16.41
CA PHE A 494 11.41 -4.49 17.01
C PHE A 494 10.22 -3.57 17.32
N THR A 495 10.12 -3.16 18.58
CA THR A 495 9.21 -2.11 19.06
C THR A 495 9.91 -0.78 18.97
N PHE A 496 9.34 0.15 18.22
CA PHE A 496 9.90 1.47 17.98
C PHE A 496 9.42 2.49 19.04
N PRO A 497 10.15 3.62 19.20
CA PRO A 497 9.66 4.75 20.00
C PRO A 497 8.31 5.25 19.50
N ALA A 498 7.50 5.82 20.40
CA ALA A 498 6.11 6.16 20.09
C ALA A 498 5.91 7.36 19.12
N ALA A 499 7.00 7.93 18.60
CA ALA A 499 6.98 9.08 17.71
C ALA A 499 6.70 8.67 16.25
N ALA A 500 5.79 9.39 15.60
CA ALA A 500 5.57 9.29 14.16
C ALA A 500 6.81 9.75 13.39
N GLY A 501 7.17 9.06 12.30
CA GLY A 501 8.29 9.48 11.46
C GLY A 501 8.90 8.39 10.60
N PHE A 502 9.93 8.76 9.86
CA PHE A 502 10.76 7.82 9.11
C PHE A 502 11.90 7.28 9.98
N TYR A 503 12.09 5.96 9.93
CA TYR A 503 13.13 5.24 10.63
C TYR A 503 13.98 4.49 9.61
N ASP A 504 15.29 4.66 9.70
CA ASP A 504 16.24 4.00 8.79
C ASP A 504 16.69 2.69 9.41
N LEU A 505 16.76 1.63 8.62
CA LEU A 505 17.20 0.32 9.05
C LEU A 505 18.32 -0.21 8.16
N THR A 506 19.24 -0.96 8.75
CA THR A 506 20.33 -1.64 8.06
C THR A 506 20.24 -3.14 8.36
N LEU A 507 20.09 -3.95 7.32
CA LEU A 507 20.22 -5.41 7.38
C LEU A 507 21.60 -5.79 6.83
N SER A 508 22.44 -6.36 7.68
CA SER A 508 23.73 -6.94 7.30
C SER A 508 23.60 -8.47 7.30
N ILE A 509 23.90 -9.09 6.16
CA ILE A 509 23.95 -10.55 5.98
C ILE A 509 25.41 -10.92 5.77
N SER A 510 25.93 -11.77 6.64
CA SER A 510 27.35 -12.13 6.63
C SER A 510 27.58 -13.63 6.46
N LYS A 511 28.73 -13.93 5.86
CA LYS A 511 29.38 -15.23 5.81
C LYS A 511 30.86 -15.02 6.08
N SER A 512 31.57 -16.04 6.54
CA SER A 512 33.02 -16.04 6.86
C SER A 512 33.95 -15.44 5.78
N CYS A 513 33.48 -15.30 4.55
CA CYS A 513 34.21 -14.81 3.38
C CYS A 513 33.69 -13.48 2.79
N PHE A 514 32.49 -13.01 3.18
CA PHE A 514 31.91 -11.72 2.73
C PHE A 514 30.84 -11.23 3.71
N CYS A 515 30.64 -9.91 3.79
CA CYS A 515 29.39 -9.36 4.33
C CYS A 515 28.75 -8.44 3.28
N ARG A 516 27.42 -8.49 3.15
CA ARG A 516 26.62 -7.55 2.36
C ARG A 516 25.63 -6.83 3.28
N GLU A 517 25.45 -5.53 3.08
CA GLU A 517 24.43 -4.75 3.76
C GLU A 517 23.43 -4.12 2.78
N ILE A 518 22.17 -4.10 3.19
CA ILE A 518 21.10 -3.32 2.56
C ILE A 518 20.52 -2.35 3.59
N THR A 519 20.28 -1.11 3.15
CA THR A 519 19.59 -0.10 3.94
C THR A 519 18.20 0.14 3.37
N GLY A 520 17.23 0.38 4.25
CA GLY A 520 15.89 0.83 3.87
C GLY A 520 15.37 1.85 4.86
N SER A 521 14.24 2.47 4.53
CA SER A 521 13.54 3.39 5.43
C SER A 521 12.09 2.96 5.52
N ILE A 522 11.53 2.97 6.72
CA ILE A 522 10.12 2.67 6.98
C ILE A 522 9.46 3.89 7.61
N PHE A 523 8.23 4.19 7.20
CA PHE A 523 7.41 5.17 7.90
C PHE A 523 6.64 4.50 9.01
N LEU A 524 6.77 5.03 10.22
CA LEU A 524 5.96 4.63 11.36
C LEU A 524 4.93 5.71 11.68
N PRO A 525 3.64 5.35 11.72
CA PRO A 525 2.60 6.23 12.19
C PRO A 525 2.71 6.44 13.71
N GLY A 526 2.28 7.62 14.16
CA GLY A 526 2.04 7.86 15.58
C GLY A 526 0.78 7.16 16.06
N ARG A 527 0.59 7.12 17.39
CA ARG A 527 -0.70 6.78 17.99
C ARG A 527 -1.81 7.75 17.50
N PRO A 528 -3.09 7.33 17.49
CA PRO A 528 -4.19 8.24 17.19
C PRO A 528 -4.26 9.35 18.26
N ILE A 529 -4.54 10.57 17.81
CA ILE A 529 -4.87 11.72 18.65
C ILE A 529 -6.41 11.80 18.65
N PRO A 530 -7.09 11.63 19.80
CA PRO A 530 -8.52 11.30 19.82
C PRO A 530 -9.48 12.47 19.51
N GLY A 531 -8.97 13.69 19.42
CA GLY A 531 -9.77 14.90 19.22
C GLY A 531 -10.40 15.43 20.52
N ILE A 532 -11.40 16.30 20.38
CA ILE A 532 -12.14 16.94 21.48
C ILE A 532 -13.64 16.82 21.18
N ILE A 533 -14.44 16.54 22.21
CA ILE A 533 -15.90 16.42 22.14
C ILE A 533 -16.61 17.58 22.86
N ALA A 534 -17.88 17.79 22.51
CA ALA A 534 -18.76 18.86 23.00
C ALA A 534 -18.83 19.02 24.53
N ALA A 535 -19.25 20.20 25.00
CA ALA A 535 -19.29 20.55 26.42
C ALA A 535 -20.42 19.86 27.21
N SER A 536 -20.31 19.90 28.55
CA SER A 536 -21.30 19.39 29.50
C SER A 536 -22.68 20.05 29.38
N GLN A 537 -23.73 19.35 29.80
CA GLN A 537 -25.13 19.80 29.71
C GLN A 537 -25.88 19.57 31.03
N THR A 538 -26.90 20.39 31.31
CA THR A 538 -27.84 20.20 32.42
C THR A 538 -29.24 19.93 31.88
N LEU A 539 -29.86 18.84 32.31
CA LEU A 539 -31.12 18.31 31.77
C LEU A 539 -32.17 18.21 32.88
N CYS A 540 -33.44 18.44 32.56
CA CYS A 540 -34.55 18.09 33.45
C CYS A 540 -34.82 16.58 33.41
N ALA A 541 -35.28 15.97 34.51
CA ALA A 541 -35.71 14.58 34.49
C ALA A 541 -36.74 14.32 33.37
N GLY A 542 -36.45 13.34 32.51
CA GLY A 542 -37.30 13.02 31.36
C GLY A 542 -37.00 13.83 30.09
N ALA A 543 -36.00 14.71 30.09
CA ALA A 543 -35.51 15.37 28.88
C ALA A 543 -34.48 14.52 28.13
N GLU A 544 -34.40 14.70 26.82
CA GLU A 544 -33.39 14.09 25.96
C GLU A 544 -32.13 14.97 25.89
N ALA A 545 -30.94 14.35 25.96
CA ALA A 545 -29.66 15.04 25.83
C ALA A 545 -29.39 15.46 24.38
N ALA A 546 -28.79 16.64 24.18
CA ALA A 546 -28.29 17.02 22.85
C ALA A 546 -27.11 16.12 22.44
N PRO A 547 -26.94 15.79 21.14
CA PRO A 547 -25.84 14.95 20.69
C PRO A 547 -24.46 15.47 21.08
N LEU A 548 -23.59 14.56 21.52
CA LEU A 548 -22.17 14.81 21.77
C LEU A 548 -21.42 14.74 20.44
N THR A 549 -21.13 15.91 19.88
CA THR A 549 -20.40 16.06 18.60
C THR A 549 -18.90 16.27 18.82
N SER A 550 -18.09 16.07 17.77
CA SER A 550 -16.65 16.36 17.81
C SER A 550 -16.41 17.84 17.53
N THR A 551 -15.78 18.55 18.47
CA THR A 551 -15.33 19.95 18.30
C THR A 551 -13.92 20.04 17.72
N SER A 552 -13.14 18.95 17.84
CA SER A 552 -11.94 18.69 17.06
C SER A 552 -11.97 17.23 16.59
N PRO A 553 -11.68 16.93 15.31
CA PRO A 553 -11.65 15.56 14.80
C PRO A 553 -10.42 14.79 15.34
N ALA A 554 -10.45 13.47 15.20
CA ALA A 554 -9.27 12.64 15.44
C ALA A 554 -8.20 12.84 14.34
N THR A 555 -6.93 12.74 14.71
CA THR A 555 -5.78 12.88 13.79
C THR A 555 -4.66 11.87 14.12
N GLY A 556 -3.62 11.75 13.30
CA GLY A 556 -2.56 10.73 13.48
C GLY A 556 -3.01 9.32 13.07
N GLY A 557 -2.38 8.28 13.64
CA GLY A 557 -2.74 6.88 13.35
C GLY A 557 -2.34 6.35 11.96
N VAL A 558 -2.92 5.20 11.59
CA VAL A 558 -2.80 4.53 10.29
C VAL A 558 -4.16 4.07 9.79
N GLY A 559 -4.54 4.53 8.60
CA GLY A 559 -5.85 4.21 8.02
C GLY A 559 -6.98 4.95 8.74
N GLY A 560 -8.18 4.35 8.75
CA GLY A 560 -9.35 4.93 9.42
C GLY A 560 -9.25 4.91 10.95
N PHE A 561 -10.10 5.72 11.59
CA PHE A 561 -10.34 5.69 13.02
C PHE A 561 -11.54 4.79 13.35
N ALA A 562 -11.38 3.94 14.36
CA ALA A 562 -12.49 3.23 14.98
C ALA A 562 -12.84 3.90 16.31
N TYR A 563 -14.09 4.36 16.42
CA TYR A 563 -14.59 5.01 17.63
C TYR A 563 -15.33 4.01 18.53
N GLN A 564 -15.25 4.22 19.84
CA GLN A 564 -16.10 3.54 20.82
C GLN A 564 -16.43 4.53 21.95
N TRP A 565 -17.70 4.83 22.15
CA TRP A 565 -18.14 5.66 23.28
C TRP A 565 -18.24 4.84 24.56
N GLU A 566 -17.88 5.46 25.67
CA GLU A 566 -17.98 4.89 27.00
C GLU A 566 -18.73 5.83 27.94
N SER A 567 -19.47 5.27 28.88
CA SER A 567 -20.10 6.01 29.97
C SER A 567 -19.50 5.62 31.33
N SER A 568 -19.61 6.53 32.30
CA SER A 568 -19.26 6.28 33.70
C SER A 568 -20.25 7.02 34.62
N PRO A 569 -20.64 6.44 35.78
CA PRO A 569 -21.40 7.16 36.79
C PRO A 569 -20.61 8.25 37.54
N ASN A 570 -19.27 8.27 37.44
CA ASN A 570 -18.41 9.13 38.26
C ASN A 570 -17.26 9.83 37.52
N GLY A 571 -17.15 9.66 36.19
CA GLY A 571 -16.20 10.36 35.32
C GLY A 571 -14.71 10.03 35.52
N THR A 572 -14.37 9.14 36.46
CA THR A 572 -12.97 8.84 36.84
C THR A 572 -12.64 7.35 36.76
N THR A 573 -13.60 6.49 37.07
CA THR A 573 -13.48 5.03 37.13
C THR A 573 -14.76 4.38 36.56
N SER A 574 -14.82 3.05 36.51
CA SER A 574 -16.03 2.31 36.09
C SER A 574 -16.56 2.70 34.70
N TRP A 575 -15.66 2.97 33.76
CA TRP A 575 -15.99 3.21 32.36
C TRP A 575 -16.51 1.93 31.70
N THR A 576 -17.67 2.00 31.06
CA THR A 576 -18.29 0.89 30.33
C THR A 576 -18.56 1.29 28.89
N SER A 577 -18.16 0.43 27.95
CA SER A 577 -18.43 0.63 26.53
C SER A 577 -19.93 0.58 26.23
N ILE A 578 -20.42 1.60 25.53
CA ILE A 578 -21.83 1.70 25.13
C ILE A 578 -22.03 0.86 23.86
N PRO A 579 -22.87 -0.18 23.87
CA PRO A 579 -23.03 -1.07 22.72
C PRO A 579 -23.44 -0.32 21.44
N ASN A 580 -22.78 -0.62 20.33
CA ASN A 580 -23.01 -0.03 18.99
C ASN A 580 -22.75 1.49 18.87
N ALA A 581 -22.28 2.17 19.92
CA ALA A 581 -21.91 3.57 19.88
C ALA A 581 -20.49 3.76 19.29
N THR A 582 -20.37 3.49 17.98
CA THR A 582 -19.09 3.46 17.24
C THR A 582 -18.93 4.57 16.20
N ARG A 583 -19.83 5.56 16.25
CA ARG A 583 -19.75 6.77 15.40
C ARG A 583 -18.93 7.87 16.06
N GLU A 584 -18.49 8.84 15.26
CA GLU A 584 -17.76 10.01 15.77
C GLU A 584 -18.61 10.83 16.74
N GLU A 585 -19.92 10.93 16.47
CA GLU A 585 -20.91 11.56 17.34
C GLU A 585 -21.76 10.52 18.10
N PHE A 586 -22.30 10.90 19.25
CA PHE A 586 -23.18 10.04 20.05
C PHE A 586 -24.37 10.82 20.62
N ALA A 587 -25.58 10.28 20.46
CA ALA A 587 -26.80 10.78 21.11
C ALA A 587 -27.08 9.94 22.36
N PRO A 588 -26.93 10.48 23.59
CA PRO A 588 -27.16 9.73 24.83
C PRO A 588 -28.63 9.37 25.07
N GLY A 589 -29.55 10.06 24.41
CA GLY A 589 -30.98 9.88 24.59
C GLY A 589 -31.47 10.40 25.94
N LEU A 590 -32.39 9.66 26.54
CA LEU A 590 -33.10 9.98 27.78
C LEU A 590 -32.30 9.52 29.00
N LEU A 591 -31.95 10.45 29.90
CA LEU A 591 -31.17 10.17 31.11
C LEU A 591 -32.01 10.28 32.39
N THR A 592 -31.79 9.34 33.31
CA THR A 592 -32.46 9.27 34.63
C THR A 592 -31.53 9.61 35.79
N ALA A 593 -30.21 9.70 35.55
CA ALA A 593 -29.19 10.06 36.52
C ALA A 593 -28.01 10.76 35.81
N THR A 594 -27.26 11.57 36.56
CA THR A 594 -26.04 12.22 36.05
C THR A 594 -25.06 11.18 35.54
N THR A 595 -24.61 11.33 34.29
CA THR A 595 -23.75 10.35 33.61
C THR A 595 -22.62 11.07 32.87
N TYR A 596 -21.42 10.51 32.93
CA TYR A 596 -20.23 11.03 32.26
C TYR A 596 -19.93 10.23 31.00
N TYR A 597 -19.40 10.88 29.98
CA TYR A 597 -19.10 10.29 28.67
C TYR A 597 -17.68 10.62 28.19
N ARG A 598 -17.07 9.69 27.45
CA ARG A 598 -15.85 9.90 26.67
C ARG A 598 -15.88 9.03 25.41
N ARG A 599 -15.06 9.37 24.41
CA ARG A 599 -14.88 8.59 23.19
C ARG A 599 -13.46 8.02 23.14
N GLY A 600 -13.33 6.71 23.05
CA GLY A 600 -12.09 6.03 22.69
C GLY A 600 -11.88 6.03 21.18
N VAL A 601 -10.64 6.21 20.74
CA VAL A 601 -10.26 6.28 19.32
C VAL A 601 -9.08 5.35 19.06
N SER A 602 -9.32 4.27 18.31
CA SER A 602 -8.31 3.30 17.88
C SER A 602 -7.95 3.52 16.41
N SER A 603 -6.75 3.11 15.99
CA SER A 603 -6.31 3.20 14.59
C SER A 603 -5.31 2.10 14.25
N GLY A 604 -5.62 1.29 13.23
CA GLY A 604 -4.84 0.10 12.88
C GLY A 604 -4.69 -0.87 14.06
N LEU A 605 -3.45 -1.21 14.42
CA LEU A 605 -3.11 -2.05 15.58
C LEU A 605 -2.94 -1.26 16.89
N CYS A 606 -3.14 0.06 16.88
CA CYS A 606 -3.09 0.87 18.09
C CYS A 606 -4.46 0.95 18.76
N GLY A 607 -4.49 0.56 20.04
CA GLY A 607 -5.67 0.61 20.89
C GLY A 607 -6.15 2.03 21.20
N PRO A 608 -7.23 2.17 21.99
CA PRO A 608 -7.94 3.42 22.13
C PRO A 608 -7.18 4.45 22.96
N GLU A 609 -6.95 5.62 22.38
CA GLU A 609 -6.67 6.86 23.11
C GLU A 609 -8.00 7.60 23.35
N PHE A 610 -8.16 8.33 24.46
CA PHE A 610 -9.47 8.86 24.89
C PHE A 610 -9.57 10.38 24.82
N THR A 611 -10.74 10.89 24.42
CA THR A 611 -11.08 12.33 24.43
C THR A 611 -11.15 12.89 25.86
N ASN A 612 -11.40 14.20 25.97
CA ASN A 612 -11.93 14.80 27.19
C ASN A 612 -13.20 14.09 27.68
N THR A 613 -13.43 14.15 28.99
CA THR A 613 -14.66 13.70 29.65
C THR A 613 -15.72 14.81 29.61
N VAL A 614 -16.99 14.42 29.45
CA VAL A 614 -18.17 15.30 29.42
C VAL A 614 -19.16 14.85 30.49
N GLU A 615 -19.76 15.78 31.22
CA GLU A 615 -20.80 15.50 32.22
C GLU A 615 -22.19 15.87 31.68
N LEU A 616 -23.17 14.98 31.85
CA LEU A 616 -24.58 15.28 31.61
C LEU A 616 -25.34 15.17 32.94
N THR A 617 -25.65 16.32 33.54
CA THR A 617 -26.28 16.43 34.87
C THR A 617 -27.80 16.34 34.76
N VAL A 618 -28.44 15.42 35.48
CA VAL A 618 -29.92 15.27 35.49
C VAL A 618 -30.51 15.87 36.76
N LEU A 619 -31.36 16.89 36.62
CA LEU A 619 -32.11 17.51 37.71
C LEU A 619 -33.25 16.58 38.20
N PRO A 620 -33.57 16.52 39.51
CA PRO A 620 -34.62 15.66 40.03
C PRO A 620 -36.01 15.94 39.43
N THR A 621 -36.87 14.93 39.35
CA THR A 621 -38.24 15.06 38.82
C THR A 621 -39.08 16.08 39.60
N LEU A 622 -39.69 17.03 38.89
CA LEU A 622 -40.61 18.01 39.48
C LEU A 622 -41.91 17.32 39.94
N ASN A 623 -42.11 17.27 41.25
CA ASN A 623 -43.31 16.75 41.90
C ASN A 623 -44.19 17.92 42.38
N PRO A 624 -45.43 18.09 41.86
CA PRO A 624 -46.33 19.18 42.23
C PRO A 624 -47.04 18.97 43.58
N GLY A 625 -46.90 17.79 44.20
CA GLY A 625 -47.62 17.37 45.40
C GLY A 625 -49.07 16.96 45.13
N SER A 626 -49.68 16.25 46.09
CA SER A 626 -51.09 15.86 46.06
C SER A 626 -52.01 16.89 46.71
N ILE A 627 -53.24 16.98 46.23
CA ILE A 627 -54.30 17.83 46.79
C ILE A 627 -55.43 16.98 47.40
N ALA A 628 -56.23 17.58 48.29
CA ALA A 628 -57.26 16.94 49.14
C ALA A 628 -58.29 16.03 48.40
N ALA A 629 -59.07 15.22 49.13
CA ALA A 629 -59.96 14.21 48.56
C ALA A 629 -61.27 14.75 47.94
N SER A 630 -61.88 13.96 47.05
CA SER A 630 -63.18 14.24 46.40
C SER A 630 -64.38 14.23 47.36
N GLN A 631 -65.47 14.88 46.97
CA GLN A 631 -66.67 15.11 47.78
C GLN A 631 -67.96 14.91 46.96
N THR A 632 -69.06 14.49 47.59
CA THR A 632 -70.36 14.24 46.92
C THR A 632 -71.45 15.09 47.55
N ILE A 633 -72.27 15.73 46.73
CA ILE A 633 -73.32 16.66 47.14
C ILE A 633 -74.63 16.43 46.36
N CYS A 634 -75.75 16.87 46.92
CA CYS A 634 -76.97 17.07 46.13
C CYS A 634 -76.84 18.35 45.29
N ALA A 635 -77.69 18.52 44.27
CA ALA A 635 -77.62 19.70 43.40
C ALA A 635 -77.88 21.00 44.22
N GLY A 636 -76.89 21.90 44.25
CA GLY A 636 -77.03 23.26 44.77
C GLY A 636 -76.32 23.61 46.09
N THR A 637 -75.30 22.87 46.55
CA THR A 637 -74.61 23.15 47.84
C THR A 637 -73.11 23.51 47.70
N GLU A 638 -72.51 24.06 48.76
CA GLU A 638 -71.09 24.50 48.77
C GLU A 638 -70.08 23.38 49.11
N PRO A 639 -68.86 23.37 48.51
CA PRO A 639 -67.81 22.39 48.79
C PRO A 639 -66.70 22.91 49.74
N ALA A 640 -65.97 21.99 50.37
CA ALA A 640 -64.84 22.31 51.25
C ALA A 640 -63.56 22.76 50.51
N ALA A 641 -62.66 23.46 51.23
CA ALA A 641 -61.38 23.98 50.74
C ALA A 641 -60.39 22.91 50.25
N LEU A 642 -59.56 23.25 49.27
CA LEU A 642 -58.56 22.38 48.66
C LEU A 642 -57.13 22.79 49.06
N THR A 643 -56.44 21.91 49.78
CA THR A 643 -55.07 22.09 50.32
C THR A 643 -54.09 21.05 49.75
N GLY A 644 -52.78 21.30 49.85
CA GLY A 644 -51.72 20.35 49.47
C GLY A 644 -50.30 20.82 49.85
N PRO A 645 -49.29 19.92 49.90
CA PRO A 645 -47.94 20.21 50.36
C PRO A 645 -47.16 21.13 49.38
N GLU A 646 -45.90 21.43 49.69
CA GLU A 646 -45.03 22.19 48.78
C GLU A 646 -44.49 21.26 47.68
N ALA A 647 -44.16 21.82 46.52
CA ALA A 647 -43.54 21.08 45.43
C ALA A 647 -42.07 20.69 45.75
N THR A 648 -41.59 19.62 45.13
CA THR A 648 -40.20 19.14 45.28
C THR A 648 -39.58 18.81 43.91
N GLY A 649 -38.25 18.80 43.83
CA GLY A 649 -37.51 18.53 42.60
C GLY A 649 -37.39 19.72 41.64
N GLY A 650 -37.13 19.46 40.36
CA GLY A 650 -36.81 20.50 39.37
C GLY A 650 -35.56 21.29 39.77
N GLY A 651 -35.63 22.62 39.66
CA GLY A 651 -34.59 23.55 40.11
C GLY A 651 -34.53 23.77 41.63
N GLY A 652 -35.37 23.09 42.42
CA GLY A 652 -35.35 23.15 43.88
C GLY A 652 -36.13 24.33 44.51
N PRO A 653 -36.10 24.45 45.85
CA PRO A 653 -36.83 25.49 46.60
C PRO A 653 -36.52 26.90 46.12
N GLY A 654 -37.55 27.75 46.04
CA GLY A 654 -37.46 29.11 45.49
C GLY A 654 -37.67 29.21 43.97
N SER A 655 -37.70 28.10 43.23
CA SER A 655 -37.97 28.09 41.77
C SER A 655 -39.45 27.86 41.39
N TYR A 656 -40.31 27.51 42.35
CA TYR A 656 -41.68 27.07 42.09
C TYR A 656 -42.69 28.21 41.88
N ARG A 657 -43.62 28.04 40.93
CA ARG A 657 -44.84 28.87 40.80
C ARG A 657 -46.08 27.99 40.73
N TYR A 658 -47.17 28.41 41.38
CA TYR A 658 -48.43 27.66 41.51
C TYR A 658 -49.56 28.31 40.73
N GLN A 659 -50.45 27.50 40.17
CA GLN A 659 -51.72 27.94 39.57
C GLN A 659 -52.79 26.86 39.76
N TRP A 660 -53.95 27.21 40.32
CA TRP A 660 -55.12 26.33 40.41
C TRP A 660 -55.95 26.43 39.13
N GLU A 661 -56.45 25.28 38.69
CA GLU A 661 -57.20 25.10 37.45
C GLU A 661 -58.53 24.38 37.74
N ILE A 662 -59.60 24.80 37.05
CA ILE A 662 -60.95 24.25 37.09
C ILE A 662 -61.25 23.55 35.75
N LEU A 663 -61.97 22.44 35.79
CA LEU A 663 -62.38 21.70 34.59
C LEU A 663 -63.76 22.18 34.12
N ILE A 664 -63.80 22.93 33.02
CA ILE A 664 -65.03 23.43 32.38
C ILE A 664 -65.09 22.86 30.97
N ASN A 665 -66.20 22.21 30.60
CA ASN A 665 -66.41 21.61 29.26
C ASN A 665 -65.27 20.68 28.79
N GLY A 666 -64.57 20.02 29.72
CA GLY A 666 -63.43 19.13 29.42
C GLY A 666 -62.08 19.84 29.25
N ILE A 667 -62.04 21.18 29.35
CA ILE A 667 -60.83 22.00 29.28
C ILE A 667 -60.46 22.48 30.69
N TRP A 668 -59.17 22.43 31.01
CA TRP A 668 -58.63 22.97 32.25
C TRP A 668 -58.29 24.45 32.06
N GLU A 669 -58.98 25.33 32.78
CA GLU A 669 -58.78 26.78 32.75
C GLU A 669 -58.41 27.30 34.15
N ASN A 670 -57.90 28.53 34.29
CA ASN A 670 -57.55 29.09 35.59
C ASN A 670 -58.78 29.17 36.49
N ALA A 671 -58.69 28.63 37.71
CA ALA A 671 -59.78 28.64 38.66
C ALA A 671 -60.11 30.09 39.10
N PRO A 672 -61.40 30.45 39.24
CA PRO A 672 -61.81 31.82 39.56
C PRO A 672 -61.40 32.26 40.98
N GLY A 673 -61.14 33.55 41.16
CA GLY A 673 -60.64 34.09 42.44
C GLY A 673 -59.12 33.98 42.59
N VAL A 674 -58.63 33.90 43.83
CA VAL A 674 -57.17 33.88 44.13
C VAL A 674 -56.61 32.47 43.91
N SER A 675 -56.21 32.18 42.67
CA SER A 675 -55.80 30.85 42.22
C SER A 675 -54.29 30.67 42.01
N ASN A 676 -53.45 31.68 42.18
CA ASN A 676 -51.99 31.62 42.01
C ASN A 676 -51.22 31.31 43.32
N VAL A 677 -51.88 30.70 44.30
CA VAL A 677 -51.37 30.43 45.66
C VAL A 677 -51.45 28.94 46.01
N ARG A 678 -50.85 28.51 47.13
CA ARG A 678 -50.71 27.09 47.47
C ARG A 678 -52.02 26.36 47.83
N THR A 679 -53.06 27.09 48.25
CA THR A 679 -54.36 26.60 48.77
C THR A 679 -55.51 27.34 48.11
N TYR A 680 -56.64 26.68 47.83
CA TYR A 680 -57.76 27.26 47.07
C TYR A 680 -59.14 26.92 47.68
N GLN A 681 -60.13 27.81 47.54
CA GLN A 681 -61.49 27.65 48.07
C GLN A 681 -62.54 27.68 46.94
N PRO A 682 -63.23 26.57 46.64
CA PRO A 682 -64.36 26.54 45.70
C PRO A 682 -65.63 27.26 46.22
N GLY A 683 -66.50 27.68 45.30
CA GLY A 683 -67.87 28.16 45.59
C GLY A 683 -68.96 27.12 45.27
N PRO A 684 -70.26 27.46 45.39
CA PRO A 684 -71.39 26.52 45.28
C PRO A 684 -71.53 25.86 43.91
N LEU A 685 -71.99 24.60 43.88
CA LEU A 685 -72.06 23.79 42.66
C LEU A 685 -73.44 23.15 42.43
N ASN A 686 -73.94 23.31 41.20
CA ASN A 686 -75.15 22.65 40.68
C ASN A 686 -74.84 21.44 39.79
N THR A 687 -73.58 21.31 39.35
CA THR A 687 -73.09 20.26 38.45
C THR A 687 -71.77 19.71 38.97
N THR A 688 -71.52 18.44 38.66
CA THR A 688 -70.25 17.79 39.01
C THR A 688 -69.07 18.56 38.42
N THR A 689 -68.10 18.97 39.25
CA THR A 689 -66.99 19.86 38.84
C THR A 689 -65.66 19.37 39.41
N SER A 690 -64.56 19.55 38.65
CA SER A 690 -63.22 19.09 39.06
C SER A 690 -62.19 20.22 39.14
N TYR A 691 -61.24 20.10 40.07
CA TYR A 691 -60.14 21.05 40.30
C TYR A 691 -58.76 20.34 40.32
N ARG A 692 -57.69 21.04 39.91
CA ARG A 692 -56.28 20.60 40.05
C ARG A 692 -55.32 21.77 40.29
N ARG A 693 -54.07 21.50 40.66
CA ARG A 693 -53.00 22.50 40.86
C ARG A 693 -51.82 22.24 39.92
N ARG A 694 -51.48 23.21 39.08
CA ARG A 694 -50.31 23.23 38.19
C ARG A 694 -49.12 23.89 38.88
N VAL A 695 -47.92 23.36 38.62
CA VAL A 695 -46.63 23.83 39.16
C VAL A 695 -45.58 23.94 38.05
N THR A 696 -44.77 24.99 38.09
CA THR A 696 -43.64 25.22 37.17
C THR A 696 -42.34 25.41 37.93
N SER A 697 -41.20 24.93 37.42
CA SER A 697 -39.86 25.12 38.02
C SER A 697 -38.81 25.33 36.93
N GLY A 698 -38.27 26.54 36.83
CA GLY A 698 -37.26 26.91 35.83
C GLY A 698 -37.70 26.59 34.39
N THR A 699 -36.82 25.93 33.63
CA THR A 699 -37.06 25.45 32.26
C THR A 699 -37.72 24.07 32.20
N CYS A 700 -37.98 23.41 33.33
CA CYS A 700 -38.51 22.05 33.33
C CYS A 700 -40.02 22.02 33.00
N PRO A 701 -40.51 20.93 32.37
CA PRO A 701 -41.92 20.77 32.02
C PRO A 701 -42.85 20.98 33.22
N THR A 702 -43.99 21.63 32.97
CA THR A 702 -44.93 21.99 34.05
C THR A 702 -45.70 20.76 34.51
N ALA A 703 -45.66 20.46 35.81
CA ALA A 703 -46.34 19.32 36.41
C ALA A 703 -47.70 19.72 36.99
N VAL A 704 -48.66 18.78 37.05
CA VAL A 704 -50.00 18.99 37.63
C VAL A 704 -50.29 17.96 38.72
N SER A 705 -50.98 18.36 39.77
CA SER A 705 -51.44 17.47 40.85
C SER A 705 -52.48 16.46 40.35
N ASN A 706 -52.89 15.54 41.23
CA ASN A 706 -54.16 14.84 41.06
C ASN A 706 -55.32 15.84 40.88
N ALA A 707 -56.36 15.42 40.17
CA ALA A 707 -57.63 16.13 40.09
C ALA A 707 -58.57 15.68 41.23
N VAL A 708 -59.46 16.57 41.65
CA VAL A 708 -60.41 16.37 42.75
C VAL A 708 -61.81 16.71 42.25
N GLU A 709 -62.78 15.83 42.49
CA GLU A 709 -64.14 15.91 41.94
C GLU A 709 -65.17 16.23 43.04
N VAL A 710 -66.13 17.08 42.72
CA VAL A 710 -67.32 17.38 43.54
C VAL A 710 -68.56 16.91 42.78
N ARG A 711 -69.35 15.92 43.25
CA ARG A 711 -70.32 15.11 42.43
C ARG A 711 -71.83 15.33 42.72
N VAL A 712 -72.74 15.21 41.72
CA VAL A 712 -74.22 15.47 41.69
C VAL A 712 -75.03 14.38 40.85
N GLN A 713 -76.37 14.09 41.02
CA GLN A 713 -77.05 12.82 40.49
C GLN A 713 -78.53 12.80 39.84
N PRO A 714 -78.82 11.98 38.76
CA PRO A 714 -80.16 11.63 38.11
C PRO A 714 -80.44 10.11 37.60
N ALA A 715 -81.41 9.79 36.66
CA ALA A 715 -81.99 8.41 36.30
C ALA A 715 -82.39 8.03 34.79
N VAL A 716 -82.87 6.77 34.42
CA VAL A 716 -83.03 6.16 33.01
C VAL A 716 -84.08 4.98 32.73
N THR A 717 -84.23 4.36 31.51
CA THR A 717 -85.22 3.24 31.15
C THR A 717 -85.02 2.35 29.82
N PRO A 718 -85.37 1.01 29.72
CA PRO A 718 -84.72 -0.16 28.98
C PRO A 718 -85.01 -0.60 27.48
N ALA A 719 -84.16 -1.48 26.84
CA ALA A 719 -84.34 -2.22 25.51
C ALA A 719 -83.29 -3.37 25.13
N VAL A 720 -83.38 -4.11 23.98
CA VAL A 720 -82.43 -5.20 23.49
C VAL A 720 -82.27 -5.45 21.94
N THR A 721 -81.14 -6.03 21.47
CA THR A 721 -80.78 -6.36 20.04
C THR A 721 -79.89 -7.62 19.81
N LEU A 722 -79.81 -8.18 18.57
CA LEU A 722 -79.02 -9.38 18.17
C LEU A 722 -78.41 -9.26 16.73
N ALA A 723 -77.24 -9.87 16.44
CA ALA A 723 -76.51 -9.78 15.15
C ALA A 723 -75.94 -11.13 14.61
N ALA A 724 -75.52 -11.17 13.34
CA ALA A 724 -74.98 -12.35 12.64
C ALA A 724 -73.43 -12.48 12.67
N PRO A 725 -72.86 -13.70 12.73
CA PRO A 725 -71.40 -13.93 12.74
C PRO A 725 -70.76 -13.92 11.33
N LEU A 726 -69.48 -13.50 11.24
CA LEU A 726 -68.85 -12.99 10.00
C LEU A 726 -67.88 -13.90 9.22
N VAL A 727 -67.53 -15.12 9.68
CA VAL A 727 -66.59 -16.02 8.95
C VAL A 727 -67.04 -17.48 9.04
N GLN A 728 -66.92 -18.24 7.94
CA GLN A 728 -67.65 -19.50 7.76
C GLN A 728 -66.79 -20.64 7.14
N CYS A 729 -65.74 -21.06 7.84
CA CYS A 729 -64.94 -22.25 7.50
C CYS A 729 -65.62 -23.53 8.03
N PRO A 730 -65.48 -24.71 7.37
CA PRO A 730 -66.00 -25.97 7.91
C PRO A 730 -65.41 -26.33 9.28
N GLY A 731 -66.25 -26.73 10.24
CA GLY A 731 -65.83 -27.25 11.55
C GLY A 731 -65.62 -26.24 12.68
N THR A 732 -65.73 -24.92 12.44
CA THR A 732 -65.60 -23.90 13.50
C THR A 732 -66.94 -23.62 14.23
N PRO A 733 -66.93 -23.36 15.55
CA PRO A 733 -68.12 -22.92 16.30
C PRO A 733 -68.58 -21.50 15.95
N LEU A 734 -69.90 -21.30 15.90
CA LEU A 734 -70.54 -20.00 15.72
C LEU A 734 -71.09 -19.48 17.05
N THR A 735 -70.85 -18.21 17.37
CA THR A 735 -71.28 -17.56 18.61
C THR A 735 -72.15 -16.34 18.33
N PHE A 736 -73.21 -16.19 19.13
CA PHE A 736 -74.19 -15.11 19.10
C PHE A 736 -74.22 -14.42 20.47
N THR A 737 -74.41 -13.09 20.49
CA THR A 737 -74.38 -12.26 21.70
C THR A 737 -75.55 -11.27 21.70
N ALA A 738 -76.21 -11.10 22.84
CA ALA A 738 -77.30 -10.16 23.01
C ALA A 738 -76.81 -8.82 23.60
N GLY A 739 -77.21 -7.71 22.98
CA GLY A 739 -76.93 -6.36 23.50
C GLY A 739 -78.18 -5.76 24.14
N ALA A 740 -78.14 -5.40 25.42
CA ALA A 740 -79.23 -4.74 26.14
C ALA A 740 -78.84 -3.31 26.57
N SER A 741 -79.81 -2.40 26.61
CA SER A 741 -79.61 -1.00 27.00
C SER A 741 -80.59 -0.58 28.08
N ASN A 742 -80.18 0.40 28.90
CA ASN A 742 -80.94 1.02 29.99
C ASN A 742 -81.63 0.05 30.99
N ALA A 743 -81.18 -1.21 31.09
CA ALA A 743 -81.78 -2.27 31.89
C ALA A 743 -81.15 -2.46 33.29
N GLY A 744 -80.34 -1.50 33.76
CA GLY A 744 -79.58 -1.61 35.01
C GLY A 744 -78.32 -2.49 34.91
N PRO A 745 -77.53 -2.61 36.00
CA PRO A 745 -76.20 -3.24 35.99
C PRO A 745 -76.20 -4.78 35.92
N ALA A 746 -77.35 -5.44 36.07
CA ALA A 746 -77.49 -6.90 36.07
C ALA A 746 -78.84 -7.34 35.44
N PRO A 747 -78.99 -7.31 34.10
CA PRO A 747 -80.16 -7.83 33.40
C PRO A 747 -80.04 -9.34 33.07
N THR A 748 -81.17 -10.04 32.92
CA THR A 748 -81.22 -11.50 32.68
C THR A 748 -81.72 -11.86 31.27
N PHE A 749 -81.26 -12.97 30.68
CA PHE A 749 -81.44 -13.32 29.25
C PHE A 749 -81.79 -14.79 28.96
N GLN A 750 -82.52 -15.07 27.86
CA GLN A 750 -82.94 -16.42 27.42
C GLN A 750 -82.87 -16.62 25.89
N TRP A 751 -82.33 -17.76 25.41
CA TRP A 751 -82.07 -18.08 23.98
C TRP A 751 -82.91 -19.25 23.41
N PHE A 752 -83.09 -19.22 22.08
CA PHE A 752 -83.82 -20.21 21.29
C PHE A 752 -83.11 -20.51 19.94
N VAL A 753 -83.21 -21.74 19.44
CA VAL A 753 -82.84 -22.15 18.06
C VAL A 753 -84.06 -22.78 17.41
N ASN A 754 -84.43 -22.33 16.20
CA ASN A 754 -85.65 -22.75 15.49
C ASN A 754 -86.89 -22.75 16.42
N ASN A 755 -87.03 -21.68 17.22
CA ASN A 755 -88.01 -21.47 18.30
C ASN A 755 -88.00 -22.43 19.52
N VAL A 756 -87.12 -23.42 19.58
CA VAL A 756 -86.93 -24.27 20.78
C VAL A 756 -85.95 -23.59 21.73
N ALA A 757 -86.28 -23.52 23.03
CA ALA A 757 -85.39 -22.92 24.04
C ALA A 757 -84.13 -23.78 24.24
N VAL A 758 -82.94 -23.17 24.20
CA VAL A 758 -81.65 -23.90 24.22
C VAL A 758 -80.76 -23.58 25.42
N THR A 759 -80.71 -22.31 25.88
CA THR A 759 -79.89 -21.89 27.03
C THR A 759 -80.31 -20.50 27.54
N SER A 760 -79.76 -20.08 28.68
CA SER A 760 -79.88 -18.73 29.24
C SER A 760 -78.51 -18.06 29.39
N GLY A 761 -78.49 -16.74 29.60
CA GLY A 761 -77.26 -15.93 29.67
C GLY A 761 -77.04 -15.02 28.44
N PRO A 762 -75.99 -14.17 28.43
CA PRO A 762 -75.83 -13.12 27.42
C PRO A 762 -75.31 -13.61 26.04
N THR A 763 -74.94 -14.88 25.92
CA THR A 763 -74.35 -15.48 24.69
C THR A 763 -74.84 -16.91 24.44
N PHE A 764 -74.81 -17.33 23.18
CA PHE A 764 -75.09 -18.70 22.74
C PHE A 764 -74.06 -19.13 21.68
N THR A 765 -73.48 -20.33 21.82
CA THR A 765 -72.47 -20.87 20.89
C THR A 765 -72.83 -22.30 20.45
N SER A 766 -72.67 -22.61 19.17
CA SER A 766 -72.81 -23.97 18.65
C SER A 766 -71.89 -24.24 17.45
N SER A 767 -71.31 -25.44 17.40
CA SER A 767 -70.48 -25.95 16.30
C SER A 767 -71.24 -26.85 15.32
N THR A 768 -72.44 -27.29 15.67
CA THR A 768 -73.26 -28.21 14.86
C THR A 768 -74.16 -27.50 13.85
N LEU A 769 -74.26 -26.17 13.91
CA LEU A 769 -75.08 -25.37 13.00
C LEU A 769 -74.59 -25.47 11.55
N VAL A 770 -75.53 -25.73 10.66
CA VAL A 770 -75.34 -25.85 9.21
C VAL A 770 -75.94 -24.65 8.48
N THR A 771 -75.71 -24.56 7.17
CA THR A 771 -76.37 -23.57 6.32
C THR A 771 -77.90 -23.72 6.41
N GLY A 772 -78.59 -22.75 7.03
CA GLY A 772 -80.05 -22.71 7.12
C GLY A 772 -80.68 -22.49 8.52
N ASP A 773 -79.96 -22.72 9.62
CA ASP A 773 -80.53 -22.64 10.99
C ASP A 773 -80.86 -21.20 11.46
N GLN A 774 -81.85 -21.02 12.36
CA GLN A 774 -82.28 -19.72 12.95
C GLN A 774 -82.12 -19.63 14.50
N VAL A 775 -81.80 -18.44 15.04
CA VAL A 775 -81.43 -18.20 16.47
C VAL A 775 -82.10 -16.92 17.05
N ARG A 776 -82.63 -16.93 18.30
CA ARG A 776 -83.44 -15.85 18.94
C ARG A 776 -83.16 -15.62 20.45
N VAL A 777 -83.41 -14.41 21.01
CA VAL A 777 -83.13 -14.01 22.43
C VAL A 777 -84.14 -13.02 23.09
N ALA A 778 -84.19 -12.93 24.44
CA ALA A 778 -85.03 -12.03 25.28
C ALA A 778 -84.28 -11.44 26.54
N VAL A 779 -84.73 -10.33 27.16
CA VAL A 779 -84.08 -9.65 28.35
C VAL A 779 -85.03 -9.08 29.45
N THR A 780 -84.58 -8.97 30.73
CA THR A 780 -85.27 -8.31 31.89
C THR A 780 -84.36 -7.38 32.75
N PRO A 781 -84.82 -6.25 33.36
CA PRO A 781 -83.99 -5.26 34.10
C PRO A 781 -83.65 -5.52 35.59
N SER A 782 -82.75 -4.70 36.17
CA SER A 782 -82.22 -4.78 37.56
C SER A 782 -82.94 -3.95 38.63
N THR A 783 -82.77 -4.36 39.89
CA THR A 783 -83.33 -3.71 41.10
C THR A 783 -82.49 -2.53 41.62
N GLY A 784 -83.14 -1.52 42.20
CA GLY A 784 -82.50 -0.38 42.88
C GLY A 784 -82.34 0.91 42.05
N LEU A 785 -82.62 0.89 40.74
CA LEU A 785 -82.78 2.08 39.91
C LEU A 785 -84.25 2.53 39.84
N CYS A 786 -84.49 3.82 39.60
CA CYS A 786 -85.78 4.33 39.13
C CYS A 786 -85.98 3.94 37.65
N SER A 787 -86.72 2.86 37.31
CA SER A 787 -86.89 2.37 35.91
C SER A 787 -88.13 1.47 35.64
N THR A 788 -88.16 0.73 34.50
CA THR A 788 -89.33 -0.01 33.95
C THR A 788 -89.09 -1.49 33.50
N GLY A 789 -89.08 -1.85 32.20
CA GLY A 789 -89.47 -3.22 31.72
C GLY A 789 -88.66 -3.96 30.61
N PRO A 790 -89.12 -5.15 30.13
CA PRO A 790 -88.35 -6.14 29.30
C PRO A 790 -88.55 -6.16 27.72
N ALA A 791 -87.70 -6.87 26.93
CA ALA A 791 -87.64 -6.87 25.41
C ALA A 791 -87.01 -8.14 24.66
N THR A 792 -87.04 -8.31 23.29
CA THR A 792 -86.55 -9.53 22.48
C THR A 792 -86.02 -9.36 20.98
N ALA A 793 -85.25 -10.30 20.33
CA ALA A 793 -84.69 -10.28 18.89
C ALA A 793 -84.19 -11.66 18.19
N THR A 794 -83.92 -11.78 16.83
CA THR A 794 -83.65 -13.06 16.01
C THR A 794 -82.68 -13.00 14.73
N VAL A 795 -81.99 -14.10 14.24
CA VAL A 795 -81.02 -14.21 13.04
C VAL A 795 -80.74 -15.65 12.40
N ALA A 796 -79.93 -15.85 11.29
CA ALA A 796 -79.64 -17.15 10.55
C ALA A 796 -78.17 -17.42 9.93
N VAL A 797 -77.84 -18.61 9.28
CA VAL A 797 -76.44 -19.19 9.03
C VAL A 797 -76.01 -19.74 7.59
N THR A 798 -74.70 -19.81 7.18
CA THR A 798 -74.09 -20.34 5.86
C THR A 798 -72.57 -20.84 5.94
N ARG A 799 -71.87 -21.45 4.90
CA ARG A 799 -70.37 -21.82 4.81
C ARG A 799 -69.66 -21.99 3.39
N THR A 800 -68.30 -21.89 3.22
CA THR A 800 -67.47 -22.01 1.93
C THR A 800 -65.94 -22.45 2.04
N PRO A 801 -65.19 -22.87 0.95
CA PRO A 801 -63.75 -23.37 0.97
C PRO A 801 -62.65 -22.61 0.11
N THR A 802 -61.33 -22.93 0.25
CA THR A 802 -60.15 -22.09 -0.21
C THR A 802 -58.85 -22.79 -0.78
N PRO A 803 -57.99 -22.13 -1.61
CA PRO A 803 -56.74 -22.65 -2.26
C PRO A 803 -55.38 -22.49 -1.50
N PRO A 804 -54.23 -23.06 -1.99
CA PRO A 804 -52.89 -23.05 -1.32
C PRO A 804 -51.94 -21.86 -1.66
N PRO A 805 -50.85 -21.63 -0.89
CA PRO A 805 -49.96 -20.46 -1.00
C PRO A 805 -48.75 -20.57 -1.96
N THR A 806 -48.17 -19.41 -2.35
CA THR A 806 -46.91 -19.30 -3.13
C THR A 806 -45.96 -18.22 -2.56
N LEU A 807 -44.65 -18.27 -2.91
CA LEU A 807 -43.58 -17.41 -2.37
C LEU A 807 -42.45 -17.16 -3.41
N ALA A 808 -41.93 -15.93 -3.48
CA ALA A 808 -40.70 -15.57 -4.21
C ALA A 808 -39.87 -14.48 -3.48
N ILE A 809 -38.56 -14.41 -3.77
CA ILE A 809 -37.61 -13.45 -3.19
C ILE A 809 -36.80 -12.69 -4.26
N ALA A 810 -36.33 -11.50 -3.90
CA ALA A 810 -35.40 -10.65 -4.66
C ALA A 810 -34.16 -10.30 -3.81
N VAL A 811 -33.15 -9.70 -4.43
CA VAL A 811 -31.93 -9.19 -3.76
C VAL A 811 -31.62 -7.77 -4.22
N GLN A 812 -31.12 -6.94 -3.31
CA GLN A 812 -30.56 -5.62 -3.59
C GLN A 812 -29.19 -5.44 -2.90
N PRO A 813 -28.20 -4.84 -3.58
CA PRO A 813 -28.19 -4.50 -5.02
C PRO A 813 -28.11 -5.75 -5.92
N ASN A 814 -28.60 -5.65 -7.15
CA ASN A 814 -28.64 -6.76 -8.11
C ASN A 814 -27.37 -6.86 -8.99
N GLY A 815 -26.27 -7.37 -8.43
CA GLY A 815 -25.03 -7.50 -9.21
C GLY A 815 -23.85 -8.14 -8.47
N ARG A 816 -22.63 -7.73 -8.87
CA ARG A 816 -21.41 -8.00 -8.09
C ARG A 816 -21.33 -6.95 -6.98
N VAL A 817 -21.04 -7.39 -5.75
CA VAL A 817 -20.82 -6.51 -4.59
C VAL A 817 -19.42 -6.72 -4.00
N CYS A 818 -19.02 -5.87 -3.07
CA CYS A 818 -17.73 -6.01 -2.40
C CYS A 818 -17.78 -6.98 -1.21
N PRO A 819 -16.64 -7.58 -0.80
CA PRO A 819 -16.58 -8.36 0.43
C PRO A 819 -16.91 -7.49 1.64
N GLY A 820 -17.98 -7.83 2.36
CA GLY A 820 -18.48 -7.06 3.50
C GLY A 820 -19.67 -6.14 3.20
N ASP A 821 -20.04 -5.93 1.94
CA ASP A 821 -21.22 -5.13 1.59
C ASP A 821 -22.51 -5.84 2.03
N PRO A 822 -23.52 -5.10 2.55
CA PRO A 822 -24.81 -5.67 2.89
C PRO A 822 -25.59 -6.05 1.63
N LEU A 823 -25.82 -7.36 1.45
CA LEU A 823 -26.82 -7.87 0.53
C LEU A 823 -28.15 -8.01 1.28
N THR A 824 -29.16 -7.24 0.88
CA THR A 824 -30.51 -7.34 1.42
C THR A 824 -31.38 -8.19 0.49
N PHE A 825 -31.81 -9.33 0.99
CA PHE A 825 -32.79 -10.19 0.35
C PHE A 825 -34.16 -9.87 0.92
N SER A 826 -35.17 -9.73 0.06
CA SER A 826 -36.53 -9.35 0.46
C SER A 826 -37.57 -10.26 -0.19
N ILE A 827 -38.75 -10.34 0.41
CA ILE A 827 -39.92 -11.01 -0.19
C ILE A 827 -40.36 -10.21 -1.42
N ALA A 828 -40.28 -10.82 -2.60
CA ALA A 828 -40.75 -10.24 -3.85
C ALA A 828 -42.26 -10.43 -4.05
N SER A 829 -42.79 -11.59 -3.63
CA SER A 829 -44.23 -11.85 -3.63
C SER A 829 -44.60 -13.01 -2.70
N VAL A 830 -45.79 -12.91 -2.08
CA VAL A 830 -46.48 -14.00 -1.37
C VAL A 830 -47.95 -13.94 -1.75
N THR A 831 -48.57 -15.08 -2.05
CA THR A 831 -50.02 -15.18 -2.28
C THR A 831 -50.59 -16.37 -1.50
N GLY A 832 -51.87 -16.32 -1.13
CA GLY A 832 -52.57 -17.43 -0.47
C GLY A 832 -52.18 -17.73 0.98
N ALA A 833 -51.32 -16.90 1.61
CA ALA A 833 -50.95 -17.01 3.01
C ALA A 833 -52.00 -16.37 3.93
N GLY A 834 -52.19 -16.94 5.12
CA GLY A 834 -53.09 -16.47 6.17
C GLY A 834 -52.50 -15.35 7.04
N PRO A 835 -53.22 -14.89 8.08
CA PRO A 835 -52.96 -13.62 8.78
C PRO A 835 -51.69 -13.57 9.66
N ALA A 836 -50.87 -14.62 9.69
CA ALA A 836 -49.58 -14.64 10.38
C ALA A 836 -48.59 -15.61 9.69
N PRO A 837 -47.96 -15.21 8.57
CA PRO A 837 -46.93 -16.01 7.92
C PRO A 837 -45.62 -15.98 8.74
N GLU A 838 -45.12 -17.16 9.10
CA GLU A 838 -43.80 -17.35 9.69
C GLU A 838 -42.75 -17.57 8.58
N TYR A 839 -41.71 -16.75 8.59
CA TYR A 839 -40.60 -16.84 7.64
C TYR A 839 -39.35 -17.43 8.30
N GLN A 840 -38.52 -18.10 7.51
CA GLN A 840 -37.19 -18.58 7.92
C GLN A 840 -36.24 -18.56 6.72
N TRP A 841 -35.22 -17.69 6.78
CA TRP A 841 -34.21 -17.58 5.74
C TRP A 841 -33.19 -18.71 5.81
N GLN A 842 -32.64 -19.08 4.65
CA GLN A 842 -31.70 -20.17 4.46
C GLN A 842 -30.52 -19.76 3.57
N VAL A 843 -29.33 -20.23 3.91
CA VAL A 843 -28.11 -20.11 3.07
C VAL A 843 -27.62 -21.51 2.76
N ASN A 844 -27.43 -21.82 1.48
CA ASN A 844 -27.10 -23.16 0.97
C ASN A 844 -28.02 -24.26 1.56
N GLY A 845 -29.32 -23.96 1.72
CA GLY A 845 -30.33 -24.87 2.29
C GLY A 845 -30.32 -25.01 3.82
N THR A 846 -29.44 -24.29 4.54
CA THR A 846 -29.36 -24.32 6.01
C THR A 846 -30.06 -23.11 6.63
N ASP A 847 -30.95 -23.33 7.60
CA ASP A 847 -31.68 -22.26 8.33
C ASP A 847 -30.70 -21.29 9.03
N VAL A 848 -30.80 -20.00 8.73
CA VAL A 848 -30.01 -18.95 9.39
C VAL A 848 -30.66 -18.60 10.74
N ALA A 849 -29.93 -18.84 11.84
CA ALA A 849 -30.46 -18.65 13.19
C ALA A 849 -31.00 -17.23 13.41
N GLY A 850 -32.27 -17.13 13.83
CA GLY A 850 -32.94 -15.86 14.11
C GLY A 850 -33.46 -15.08 12.89
N ALA A 851 -33.06 -15.44 11.66
CA ALA A 851 -33.48 -14.74 10.45
C ALA A 851 -34.93 -15.09 10.03
N ARG A 852 -35.90 -14.42 10.65
CA ARG A 852 -37.35 -14.63 10.45
C ARG A 852 -38.12 -13.39 9.98
N GLY A 853 -37.40 -12.30 9.67
CA GLY A 853 -37.99 -11.07 9.13
C GLY A 853 -38.41 -11.21 7.66
N ALA A 854 -39.20 -10.26 7.18
CA ALA A 854 -39.55 -10.13 5.77
C ALA A 854 -38.32 -9.88 4.87
N ASP A 855 -37.26 -9.31 5.46
CA ASP A 855 -35.95 -9.11 4.85
C ASP A 855 -34.85 -9.88 5.61
N PHE A 856 -33.81 -10.27 4.88
CA PHE A 856 -32.56 -10.79 5.40
C PHE A 856 -31.40 -9.99 4.81
N THR A 857 -30.71 -9.23 5.65
CA THR A 857 -29.49 -8.53 5.25
C THR A 857 -28.28 -9.26 5.78
N SER A 858 -27.29 -9.52 4.94
CA SER A 858 -26.01 -10.12 5.36
C SER A 858 -24.83 -9.49 4.65
N THR A 859 -23.79 -9.21 5.43
CA THR A 859 -22.46 -8.75 5.01
C THR A 859 -21.43 -9.88 4.95
N THR A 860 -21.78 -11.08 5.43
CA THR A 860 -20.85 -12.21 5.62
C THR A 860 -20.93 -13.27 4.52
N LEU A 861 -21.82 -13.08 3.55
CA LEU A 861 -21.99 -13.98 2.41
C LEU A 861 -20.76 -13.94 1.49
N ARG A 862 -20.44 -15.09 0.90
CA ARG A 862 -19.29 -15.30 0.01
C ARG A 862 -19.76 -15.60 -1.41
N ASP A 863 -18.88 -15.31 -2.38
CA ASP A 863 -19.09 -15.65 -3.79
C ASP A 863 -19.52 -17.12 -3.96
N GLY A 864 -20.58 -17.36 -4.73
CA GLY A 864 -21.13 -18.70 -5.00
C GLY A 864 -22.13 -19.24 -3.97
N GLN A 865 -22.35 -18.59 -2.82
CA GLN A 865 -23.41 -19.01 -1.88
C GLN A 865 -24.81 -18.71 -2.43
N THR A 866 -25.80 -19.53 -2.12
CA THR A 866 -27.20 -19.36 -2.58
C THR A 866 -28.15 -19.15 -1.42
N VAL A 867 -29.04 -18.15 -1.52
CA VAL A 867 -30.03 -17.77 -0.49
C VAL A 867 -31.43 -18.18 -0.92
N THR A 868 -32.21 -18.74 0.00
CA THR A 868 -33.64 -19.11 -0.15
C THR A 868 -34.44 -18.71 1.09
N LEU A 869 -35.76 -18.63 0.96
CA LEU A 869 -36.70 -18.35 2.05
C LEU A 869 -37.76 -19.43 2.15
N ARG A 870 -38.08 -19.84 3.38
CA ARG A 870 -39.13 -20.82 3.70
C ARG A 870 -40.28 -20.15 4.44
N LEU A 871 -41.51 -20.46 4.03
CA LEU A 871 -42.77 -19.96 4.59
C LEU A 871 -43.53 -21.10 5.30
N ARG A 872 -43.90 -20.85 6.56
CA ARG A 872 -44.92 -21.56 7.33
C ARG A 872 -46.14 -20.63 7.47
N THR A 873 -47.34 -21.09 7.15
CA THR A 873 -48.54 -20.26 7.29
C THR A 873 -49.79 -21.11 7.50
N THR A 874 -50.90 -20.50 7.87
CA THR A 874 -52.22 -21.08 7.65
C THR A 874 -52.75 -20.66 6.27
N ASN A 875 -53.62 -21.45 5.64
CA ASN A 875 -54.44 -20.96 4.54
C ASN A 875 -55.58 -20.08 5.07
N ALA A 876 -56.39 -19.50 4.19
CA ALA A 876 -57.54 -18.67 4.57
C ALA A 876 -58.64 -19.40 5.39
N CYS A 877 -58.55 -20.72 5.55
CA CYS A 877 -59.41 -21.54 6.43
C CYS A 877 -58.73 -21.97 7.74
N GLY A 878 -57.55 -21.46 8.07
CA GLY A 878 -56.83 -21.78 9.32
C GLY A 878 -56.05 -23.10 9.30
N GLN A 879 -55.95 -23.79 8.16
CA GLN A 879 -55.21 -25.05 8.03
C GLN A 879 -53.73 -24.79 7.71
N ALA A 880 -52.80 -25.54 8.31
CA ALA A 880 -51.36 -25.34 8.08
C ALA A 880 -50.91 -25.63 6.63
N ALA A 881 -50.03 -24.79 6.09
CA ALA A 881 -49.48 -24.86 4.73
C ALA A 881 -48.01 -24.38 4.70
N MET A 882 -47.28 -24.77 3.64
CA MET A 882 -45.84 -24.53 3.46
C MET A 882 -45.51 -24.04 2.05
N ALA A 883 -44.51 -23.18 1.90
CA ALA A 883 -43.89 -22.84 0.61
C ALA A 883 -42.39 -22.53 0.74
N VAL A 884 -41.65 -22.57 -0.37
CA VAL A 884 -40.22 -22.21 -0.47
C VAL A 884 -40.01 -21.34 -1.72
N SER A 885 -39.13 -20.35 -1.64
CA SER A 885 -38.85 -19.38 -2.71
C SER A 885 -37.93 -19.94 -3.83
N ASN A 886 -37.76 -19.15 -4.89
CA ASN A 886 -36.59 -19.21 -5.76
C ASN A 886 -35.27 -19.01 -4.96
N GLY A 887 -34.17 -19.52 -5.49
CA GLY A 887 -32.82 -19.32 -4.95
C GLY A 887 -32.05 -18.21 -5.67
N ILE A 888 -31.26 -17.44 -4.94
CA ILE A 888 -30.41 -16.35 -5.49
C ILE A 888 -28.95 -16.60 -5.14
N THR A 889 -28.08 -16.70 -6.15
CA THR A 889 -26.63 -16.90 -5.97
C THR A 889 -25.86 -15.58 -5.85
N VAL A 890 -25.03 -15.49 -4.82
CA VAL A 890 -24.22 -14.34 -4.41
C VAL A 890 -22.97 -14.19 -5.29
N ARG A 891 -22.58 -12.95 -5.62
CA ARG A 891 -21.36 -12.61 -6.38
C ARG A 891 -20.53 -11.51 -5.72
N VAL A 892 -19.27 -11.79 -5.36
CA VAL A 892 -18.44 -10.90 -4.50
C VAL A 892 -17.00 -10.73 -5.02
N LEU A 893 -16.62 -9.52 -5.47
CA LEU A 893 -15.29 -9.22 -6.06
C LEU A 893 -14.85 -7.76 -5.77
N ARG A 894 -13.52 -7.48 -5.82
CA ARG A 894 -12.95 -6.12 -5.69
C ARG A 894 -12.70 -5.47 -7.07
N PRO A 895 -12.86 -4.13 -7.20
CA PRO A 895 -12.39 -3.33 -8.35
C PRO A 895 -10.89 -3.45 -8.64
N VAL A 896 -10.50 -3.31 -9.91
CA VAL A 896 -9.10 -3.15 -10.35
C VAL A 896 -8.92 -1.86 -11.15
N VAL A 897 -8.12 -0.92 -10.62
CA VAL A 897 -7.73 0.34 -11.28
C VAL A 897 -6.22 0.43 -11.55
N ASP A 898 -5.86 1.26 -12.52
CA ASP A 898 -4.48 1.58 -12.96
C ASP A 898 -4.46 3.08 -13.34
N ALA A 899 -3.60 3.89 -12.73
CA ALA A 899 -3.55 5.35 -12.90
C ALA A 899 -2.80 5.78 -14.18
N GLY A 900 -2.11 4.84 -14.84
CA GLY A 900 -1.22 5.10 -15.95
C GLY A 900 0.18 5.55 -15.52
N PRO A 901 1.10 5.69 -16.48
CA PRO A 901 2.51 5.97 -16.19
C PRO A 901 2.76 7.44 -15.82
N ASP A 902 3.76 7.65 -14.95
CA ASP A 902 4.27 8.99 -14.57
C ASP A 902 4.49 9.92 -15.77
N LYS A 903 4.28 11.21 -15.54
CA LYS A 903 4.32 12.28 -16.54
C LYS A 903 5.23 13.42 -16.09
N GLU A 904 5.75 14.18 -17.04
CA GLU A 904 6.35 15.50 -16.79
C GLU A 904 5.57 16.59 -17.55
N VAL A 905 5.53 17.79 -16.99
CA VAL A 905 4.96 19.01 -17.60
C VAL A 905 5.84 20.24 -17.32
N LEU A 906 5.76 21.24 -18.19
CA LEU A 906 6.27 22.58 -17.87
C LEU A 906 5.24 23.31 -16.99
N ALA A 907 5.70 24.17 -16.09
CA ALA A 907 4.85 25.07 -15.31
C ALA A 907 3.91 25.85 -16.23
N GLY A 908 2.63 25.92 -15.87
CA GLY A 908 1.56 26.51 -16.69
C GLY A 908 1.11 25.67 -17.90
N THR A 909 1.48 24.39 -17.98
CA THR A 909 1.01 23.46 -19.04
C THR A 909 0.28 22.25 -18.47
N SER A 910 -0.36 21.44 -19.32
CA SER A 910 -1.17 20.28 -18.89
C SER A 910 -0.82 19.00 -19.64
N VAL A 911 -1.03 17.85 -18.99
CA VAL A 911 -0.87 16.50 -19.55
C VAL A 911 -2.13 15.66 -19.32
N LEU A 912 -2.45 14.75 -20.24
CA LEU A 912 -3.55 13.80 -20.09
C LEU A 912 -3.09 12.60 -19.23
N LEU A 913 -3.86 12.27 -18.19
CA LEU A 913 -3.70 11.03 -17.43
C LEU A 913 -4.51 9.91 -18.09
N GLU A 914 -4.06 8.66 -17.93
CA GLU A 914 -4.50 7.53 -18.76
C GLU A 914 -5.07 6.38 -17.91
N GLY A 915 -5.90 6.74 -16.93
CA GLY A 915 -6.50 5.81 -15.96
C GLY A 915 -7.31 4.65 -16.58
N ARG A 916 -7.39 3.52 -15.89
CA ARG A 916 -8.16 2.34 -16.30
C ARG A 916 -8.93 1.78 -15.11
N ALA A 917 -10.05 1.13 -15.42
CA ALA A 917 -10.92 0.44 -14.49
C ALA A 917 -11.43 -0.85 -15.18
N ASP A 918 -11.60 -1.93 -14.43
CA ASP A 918 -12.10 -3.23 -14.91
C ASP A 918 -13.65 -3.35 -14.90
N GLY A 919 -14.36 -2.31 -14.48
CA GLY A 919 -15.82 -2.30 -14.38
C GLY A 919 -16.41 -0.89 -14.31
N ASN A 920 -17.73 -0.82 -14.14
CA ASN A 920 -18.48 0.42 -14.11
C ASN A 920 -18.83 0.79 -12.66
N TYR A 921 -17.90 1.49 -12.00
CA TYR A 921 -18.00 1.97 -10.62
C TYR A 921 -17.49 3.42 -10.53
N PRO A 922 -17.88 4.21 -9.50
CA PRO A 922 -17.33 5.55 -9.34
C PRO A 922 -15.81 5.49 -9.20
N VAL A 923 -15.12 6.38 -9.91
CA VAL A 923 -13.68 6.60 -9.77
C VAL A 923 -13.42 8.05 -9.40
N THR A 924 -12.41 8.28 -8.56
CA THR A 924 -12.04 9.59 -8.04
C THR A 924 -10.54 9.78 -8.09
N TRP A 925 -10.10 11.01 -8.33
CA TRP A 925 -8.70 11.37 -8.29
C TRP A 925 -8.40 12.28 -7.10
N THR A 926 -7.38 11.94 -6.32
CA THR A 926 -6.92 12.75 -5.16
C THR A 926 -5.43 13.08 -5.26
N PRO A 927 -5.03 14.36 -5.11
CA PRO A 927 -5.89 15.54 -5.00
C PRO A 927 -6.63 15.83 -6.32
N SER A 928 -7.77 16.51 -6.26
CA SER A 928 -8.47 17.00 -7.47
C SER A 928 -7.88 18.30 -8.01
N THR A 929 -7.02 18.98 -7.23
CA THR A 929 -6.38 20.25 -7.58
C THR A 929 -5.58 20.14 -8.88
N GLY A 930 -5.82 21.08 -9.81
CA GLY A 930 -5.18 21.08 -11.13
C GLY A 930 -5.73 20.04 -12.11
N LEU A 931 -6.76 19.25 -11.76
CA LEU A 931 -7.41 18.34 -12.69
C LEU A 931 -8.62 18.99 -13.38
N THR A 932 -8.74 18.76 -14.68
CA THR A 932 -9.95 19.01 -15.47
C THR A 932 -10.35 17.74 -16.19
N PHE A 933 -11.64 17.55 -16.48
CA PHE A 933 -12.18 16.29 -17.02
C PHE A 933 -12.81 16.51 -18.41
N PRO A 934 -12.04 16.43 -19.51
CA PRO A 934 -12.58 16.62 -20.86
C PRO A 934 -13.71 15.63 -21.16
N GLY A 935 -14.85 16.13 -21.64
CA GLY A 935 -16.01 15.29 -21.96
C GLY A 935 -16.61 14.56 -20.75
N ASN A 936 -16.31 14.98 -19.53
CA ASN A 936 -16.67 14.31 -18.27
C ASN A 936 -16.13 12.86 -18.14
N ASP A 937 -15.03 12.51 -18.82
CA ASP A 937 -14.38 11.21 -18.65
C ASP A 937 -13.52 11.20 -17.36
N PRO A 938 -13.93 10.47 -16.29
CA PRO A 938 -13.23 10.47 -15.01
C PRO A 938 -11.92 9.65 -15.04
N LEU A 939 -11.68 8.86 -16.09
CA LEU A 939 -10.44 8.10 -16.31
C LEU A 939 -9.44 8.83 -17.22
N ARG A 940 -9.83 9.96 -17.83
CA ARG A 940 -8.98 10.77 -18.72
C ARG A 940 -8.85 12.25 -18.29
N PRO A 941 -8.58 12.59 -17.01
CA PRO A 941 -8.37 13.98 -16.65
C PRO A 941 -7.12 14.56 -17.30
N ARG A 942 -7.14 15.87 -17.56
CA ARG A 942 -5.95 16.67 -17.81
C ARG A 942 -5.45 17.25 -16.50
N ALA A 943 -4.23 16.90 -16.14
CA ALA A 943 -3.51 17.42 -14.99
C ALA A 943 -2.66 18.63 -15.38
N ALA A 944 -2.84 19.73 -14.66
CA ALA A 944 -2.09 20.98 -14.76
C ALA A 944 -1.70 21.49 -13.35
N PRO A 945 -0.94 20.73 -12.55
CA PRO A 945 -0.51 21.19 -11.23
C PRO A 945 0.58 22.26 -11.32
N ASP A 946 0.64 23.15 -10.33
CA ASP A 946 1.68 24.19 -10.22
C ASP A 946 3.02 23.66 -9.66
N VAL A 947 2.97 22.54 -8.92
CA VAL A 947 4.12 21.85 -8.32
C VAL A 947 4.01 20.34 -8.55
N THR A 948 5.13 19.61 -8.51
CA THR A 948 5.13 18.14 -8.67
C THR A 948 4.12 17.49 -7.73
N THR A 949 3.12 16.82 -8.30
CA THR A 949 1.95 16.30 -7.59
C THR A 949 1.75 14.82 -7.90
N THR A 950 1.57 14.01 -6.86
CA THR A 950 1.13 12.62 -6.99
C THR A 950 -0.39 12.59 -7.01
N TYR A 951 -0.96 12.12 -8.11
CA TYR A 951 -2.39 11.88 -8.25
C TYR A 951 -2.70 10.41 -8.01
N THR A 952 -3.65 10.12 -7.12
CA THR A 952 -4.14 8.78 -6.82
C THR A 952 -5.47 8.57 -7.52
N LEU A 953 -5.55 7.59 -8.43
CA LEU A 953 -6.82 7.11 -8.97
C LEU A 953 -7.37 6.06 -8.01
N THR A 954 -8.56 6.30 -7.48
CA THR A 954 -9.28 5.36 -6.60
C THR A 954 -10.57 4.92 -7.26
N GLY A 955 -10.81 3.61 -7.39
CA GLY A 955 -12.04 3.03 -7.94
C GLY A 955 -12.83 2.26 -6.89
N GLY A 956 -14.12 2.55 -6.79
CA GLY A 956 -15.00 2.03 -5.73
C GLY A 956 -15.03 2.93 -4.49
N THR A 957 -15.67 2.45 -3.42
CA THR A 957 -15.92 3.21 -2.18
C THR A 957 -15.58 2.38 -0.94
N GLY A 958 -15.13 3.04 0.14
CA GLY A 958 -14.82 2.38 1.41
C GLY A 958 -13.68 1.36 1.32
N ASP A 959 -13.71 0.33 2.17
CA ASP A 959 -12.67 -0.72 2.27
C ASP A 959 -12.57 -1.63 1.02
N CYS A 960 -13.49 -1.47 0.08
CA CYS A 960 -13.45 -2.11 -1.23
C CYS A 960 -12.62 -1.35 -2.26
N ALA A 961 -12.39 -0.05 -2.04
CA ALA A 961 -11.68 0.79 -2.99
C ALA A 961 -10.29 0.22 -3.29
N SER A 962 -9.98 0.08 -4.59
CA SER A 962 -8.61 -0.10 -5.04
C SER A 962 -8.07 1.24 -5.55
N SER A 963 -6.77 1.44 -5.40
CA SER A 963 -6.12 2.67 -5.81
C SER A 963 -4.78 2.41 -6.49
N ASP A 964 -4.45 3.26 -7.45
CA ASP A 964 -3.13 3.33 -8.07
C ASP A 964 -2.67 4.79 -8.19
N GLN A 965 -1.38 5.04 -8.42
CA GLN A 965 -0.80 6.38 -8.37
C GLN A 965 -0.02 6.73 -9.64
N VAL A 966 -0.10 8.00 -10.03
CA VAL A 966 0.70 8.62 -11.09
C VAL A 966 1.30 9.93 -10.61
N ILE A 967 2.61 10.11 -10.81
CA ILE A 967 3.32 11.34 -10.48
C ILE A 967 3.35 12.25 -11.71
N VAL A 968 2.89 13.49 -11.54
CA VAL A 968 3.02 14.56 -12.54
C VAL A 968 4.09 15.53 -12.05
N THR A 969 5.29 15.43 -12.62
CA THR A 969 6.44 16.28 -12.28
C THR A 969 6.37 17.62 -13.01
N VAL A 970 6.45 18.72 -12.28
CA VAL A 970 6.38 20.08 -12.83
C VAL A 970 7.79 20.68 -12.89
N ARG A 971 8.24 21.07 -14.09
CA ARG A 971 9.49 21.79 -14.31
C ARG A 971 9.21 23.28 -14.57
N PRO A 972 9.95 24.23 -13.97
CA PRO A 972 9.82 25.64 -14.34
C PRO A 972 10.19 25.86 -15.82
N GLN A 973 9.66 26.91 -16.43
CA GLN A 973 10.07 27.33 -17.77
C GLN A 973 11.40 28.08 -17.68
N ILE A 974 12.33 27.82 -18.62
CA ILE A 974 13.58 28.59 -18.69
C ILE A 974 13.28 30.05 -19.03
N ARG A 975 14.05 30.97 -18.45
CA ARG A 975 13.96 32.41 -18.77
C ARG A 975 15.27 32.86 -19.35
N ILE A 976 15.21 33.38 -20.57
CA ILE A 976 16.37 33.77 -21.36
C ILE A 976 16.42 35.30 -21.38
N PRO A 977 17.41 35.96 -20.73
CA PRO A 977 17.59 37.40 -20.85
C PRO A 977 17.88 37.81 -22.28
N SER A 978 17.31 38.93 -22.72
CA SER A 978 17.56 39.52 -24.05
C SER A 978 18.77 40.46 -24.09
N ALA A 979 19.41 40.71 -22.95
CA ALA A 979 20.66 41.48 -22.82
C ALA A 979 21.46 41.04 -21.60
N PHE A 980 22.76 41.36 -21.59
CA PHE A 980 23.66 41.27 -20.43
C PHE A 980 24.86 42.22 -20.62
N THR A 981 25.58 42.53 -19.54
CA THR A 981 26.64 43.55 -19.48
C THR A 981 27.99 42.98 -19.01
N PRO A 982 28.79 42.35 -19.89
CA PRO A 982 30.13 41.83 -19.56
C PRO A 982 31.21 42.92 -19.35
N ASN A 983 30.99 43.82 -18.39
CA ASN A 983 31.84 44.98 -18.11
C ASN A 983 32.81 44.78 -16.92
N GLY A 984 32.63 43.71 -16.13
CA GLY A 984 33.44 43.37 -14.95
C GLY A 984 32.97 44.00 -13.63
N ASP A 985 31.76 44.58 -13.56
CA ASP A 985 31.26 45.26 -12.36
C ASP A 985 30.61 44.32 -11.32
N GLY A 986 30.46 43.03 -11.65
CA GLY A 986 29.82 42.01 -10.82
C GLY A 986 28.33 41.82 -11.07
N ARG A 987 27.72 42.51 -12.04
CA ARG A 987 26.30 42.43 -12.39
C ARG A 987 26.12 42.10 -13.87
N ASP A 988 25.36 41.05 -14.14
CA ASP A 988 25.05 40.59 -15.50
C ASP A 988 26.31 40.42 -16.40
N ASP A 989 27.47 40.15 -15.79
CA ASP A 989 28.77 39.89 -16.47
C ASP A 989 28.75 38.66 -17.38
N THR A 990 27.74 37.81 -17.20
CA THR A 990 27.53 36.57 -17.92
C THR A 990 26.09 36.49 -18.40
N TRP A 991 25.85 35.75 -19.49
CA TRP A 991 24.49 35.56 -19.99
C TRP A 991 23.74 34.49 -19.19
N GLN A 992 23.16 34.89 -18.06
CA GLN A 992 22.55 33.99 -17.08
C GLN A 992 21.15 33.54 -17.52
N ILE A 993 21.00 32.31 -18.04
CA ILE A 993 19.67 31.77 -18.39
C ILE A 993 19.08 31.10 -17.15
N GLU A 994 18.00 31.65 -16.60
CA GLU A 994 17.37 31.12 -15.38
C GLU A 994 16.68 29.77 -15.64
N PHE A 995 16.76 28.87 -14.66
CA PHE A 995 16.17 27.51 -14.66
C PHE A 995 16.71 26.56 -15.74
N ILE A 996 17.73 26.94 -16.51
CA ILE A 996 18.28 26.06 -17.55
C ILE A 996 18.95 24.81 -16.95
N GLU A 997 19.40 24.87 -15.71
CA GLU A 997 19.92 23.71 -14.96
C GLU A 997 18.85 22.64 -14.63
N GLN A 998 17.55 22.97 -14.75
CA GLN A 998 16.46 21.97 -14.70
C GLN A 998 16.39 21.12 -15.97
N PHE A 999 17.11 21.54 -17.02
CA PHE A 999 17.28 20.84 -18.30
C PHE A 999 18.79 20.59 -18.51
N PRO A 1000 19.41 19.71 -17.71
CA PRO A 1000 20.86 19.54 -17.69
C PRO A 1000 21.42 19.10 -19.06
N GLU A 1001 20.62 18.38 -19.85
CA GLU A 1001 20.84 18.20 -21.28
C GLU A 1001 20.22 19.36 -22.06
N ASN A 1002 20.98 20.44 -22.23
CA ASN A 1002 20.63 21.54 -23.11
C ASN A 1002 21.76 21.86 -24.09
N THR A 1003 21.46 22.60 -25.16
CA THR A 1003 22.46 23.20 -26.03
C THR A 1003 22.16 24.67 -26.25
N VAL A 1004 23.19 25.51 -26.14
CA VAL A 1004 23.11 26.96 -26.33
C VAL A 1004 24.06 27.34 -27.45
N ASN A 1005 23.54 27.91 -28.53
CA ASN A 1005 24.34 28.45 -29.63
C ASN A 1005 24.02 29.94 -29.75
N VAL A 1006 25.04 30.79 -29.93
CA VAL A 1006 24.88 32.23 -30.23
C VAL A 1006 25.60 32.53 -31.54
N PHE A 1007 24.97 33.35 -32.38
CA PHE A 1007 25.39 33.72 -33.71
C PHE A 1007 25.45 35.25 -33.84
N ASN A 1008 26.37 35.76 -34.66
CA ASN A 1008 26.39 37.18 -35.01
C ASN A 1008 25.41 37.50 -36.16
N ARG A 1009 25.31 38.78 -36.53
CA ARG A 1009 24.40 39.27 -37.58
C ARG A 1009 24.61 38.65 -38.98
N TRP A 1010 25.72 37.97 -39.22
CA TRP A 1010 26.03 37.28 -40.49
C TRP A 1010 25.75 35.77 -40.43
N GLY A 1011 25.17 35.27 -39.34
CA GLY A 1011 24.88 33.85 -39.15
C GLY A 1011 26.07 33.00 -38.70
N ASN A 1012 27.25 33.61 -38.46
CA ASN A 1012 28.41 32.90 -37.95
C ASN A 1012 28.25 32.66 -36.44
N ARG A 1013 28.43 31.40 -36.00
CA ARG A 1013 28.36 31.02 -34.59
C ARG A 1013 29.54 31.59 -33.81
N VAL A 1014 29.26 32.42 -32.81
CA VAL A 1014 30.25 33.07 -31.94
C VAL A 1014 30.41 32.37 -30.59
N PHE A 1015 29.35 31.71 -30.09
CA PHE A 1015 29.40 30.91 -28.87
C PHE A 1015 28.63 29.61 -29.04
N SER A 1016 29.08 28.55 -28.37
CA SER A 1016 28.44 27.25 -28.36
C SER A 1016 28.74 26.54 -27.04
N ALA A 1017 27.70 26.07 -26.36
CA ALA A 1017 27.81 25.25 -25.16
C ALA A 1017 26.81 24.10 -25.18
N THR A 1018 27.19 22.98 -24.60
CA THR A 1018 26.30 21.90 -24.18
C THR A 1018 26.24 21.88 -22.67
N ASN A 1019 25.09 21.54 -22.09
CA ASN A 1019 24.86 21.53 -20.66
C ASN A 1019 25.18 22.92 -20.06
N TYR A 1020 24.62 23.96 -20.66
CA TYR A 1020 24.78 25.34 -20.22
C TYR A 1020 24.14 25.54 -18.84
N GLY A 1021 24.81 26.33 -18.00
CA GLY A 1021 24.41 26.69 -16.65
C GLY A 1021 25.53 27.49 -15.97
N ARG A 1022 25.43 27.69 -14.66
CA ARG A 1022 26.32 28.60 -13.87
C ARG A 1022 27.84 28.42 -14.06
N ALA A 1023 28.30 27.24 -14.48
CA ALA A 1023 29.72 26.94 -14.62
C ALA A 1023 30.32 27.30 -15.98
N ASN A 1024 29.49 27.53 -17.01
CA ASN A 1024 29.91 27.74 -18.41
C ASN A 1024 29.08 28.82 -19.11
N GLU A 1025 28.58 29.80 -18.35
CA GLU A 1025 27.86 30.95 -18.88
C GLU A 1025 28.75 31.77 -19.83
N TRP A 1026 28.16 32.28 -20.92
CA TRP A 1026 28.89 33.09 -21.89
C TRP A 1026 29.22 34.47 -21.32
N LYS A 1027 30.47 34.91 -21.44
CA LYS A 1027 30.98 36.20 -20.93
C LYS A 1027 31.02 37.29 -22.00
N GLY A 1028 30.30 37.11 -23.11
CA GLY A 1028 30.33 38.06 -24.23
C GLY A 1028 31.66 38.10 -24.96
N ASP A 1029 32.41 37.00 -24.99
CA ASP A 1029 33.72 36.89 -25.63
C ASP A 1029 33.77 35.80 -26.72
N ILE A 1030 34.76 35.90 -27.61
CA ILE A 1030 35.19 34.80 -28.48
C ILE A 1030 36.67 34.55 -28.14
N ASN A 1031 36.97 33.37 -27.58
CA ASN A 1031 38.32 32.98 -27.18
C ASN A 1031 39.02 33.99 -26.23
N GLY A 1032 38.28 34.58 -25.30
CA GLY A 1032 38.77 35.59 -24.36
C GLY A 1032 38.82 37.02 -24.89
N VAL A 1033 38.46 37.26 -26.16
CA VAL A 1033 38.35 38.60 -26.74
C VAL A 1033 36.89 39.07 -26.70
N PRO A 1034 36.55 40.17 -26.02
CA PRO A 1034 35.18 40.70 -25.98
C PRO A 1034 34.59 40.94 -27.37
N VAL A 1035 33.34 40.53 -27.59
CA VAL A 1035 32.64 40.76 -28.86
C VAL A 1035 32.17 42.21 -28.95
N PRO A 1036 32.04 42.81 -30.16
CA PRO A 1036 31.52 44.17 -30.30
C PRO A 1036 30.10 44.32 -29.73
N VAL A 1037 29.83 45.49 -29.13
CA VAL A 1037 28.48 45.89 -28.69
C VAL A 1037 27.49 45.74 -29.84
N GLY A 1038 26.34 45.13 -29.56
CA GLY A 1038 25.26 44.98 -30.53
C GLY A 1038 24.44 43.70 -30.36
N THR A 1039 23.60 43.43 -31.35
CA THR A 1039 22.66 42.31 -31.35
C THR A 1039 23.26 41.06 -31.98
N TYR A 1040 23.12 39.97 -31.24
CA TYR A 1040 23.40 38.59 -31.59
C TYR A 1040 22.09 37.79 -31.60
N TYR A 1041 22.11 36.58 -32.14
CA TYR A 1041 20.95 35.69 -32.21
C TYR A 1041 21.26 34.38 -31.51
N TYR A 1042 20.33 33.85 -30.74
CA TYR A 1042 20.53 32.59 -30.03
C TYR A 1042 19.61 31.46 -30.51
N VAL A 1043 20.06 30.23 -30.30
CA VAL A 1043 19.25 29.01 -30.31
C VAL A 1043 19.58 28.22 -29.06
N VAL A 1044 18.61 28.09 -28.16
CA VAL A 1044 18.66 27.30 -26.93
C VAL A 1044 17.73 26.12 -27.08
N VAL A 1045 18.23 24.89 -26.96
CA VAL A 1045 17.43 23.66 -27.06
C VAL A 1045 17.52 22.91 -25.74
N THR A 1046 16.38 22.67 -25.09
CA THR A 1046 16.27 21.73 -23.97
C THR A 1046 15.95 20.33 -24.51
N LYS A 1047 16.52 19.28 -23.93
CA LYS A 1047 16.25 17.87 -24.30
C LYS A 1047 15.42 17.15 -23.22
N GLY A 1048 14.99 15.93 -23.53
CA GLY A 1048 14.14 15.10 -22.66
C GLY A 1048 12.64 15.14 -23.03
N PRO A 1049 11.75 14.65 -22.16
CA PRO A 1049 10.30 14.57 -22.41
C PRO A 1049 9.63 15.92 -22.69
N LEU A 1050 10.23 17.01 -22.19
CA LEU A 1050 9.79 18.40 -22.35
C LEU A 1050 10.66 19.20 -23.34
N SER A 1051 11.23 18.51 -24.33
CA SER A 1051 12.10 19.12 -25.36
C SER A 1051 11.46 20.34 -26.01
N ARG A 1052 12.19 21.46 -26.03
CA ARG A 1052 11.80 22.71 -26.70
C ARG A 1052 13.03 23.39 -27.31
N SER A 1053 12.80 24.05 -28.44
CA SER A 1053 13.75 25.00 -29.03
C SER A 1053 13.25 26.42 -28.80
N TYR A 1054 14.13 27.29 -28.33
CA TYR A 1054 13.93 28.71 -28.09
C TYR A 1054 14.93 29.46 -28.97
N SER A 1055 14.48 30.51 -29.65
CA SER A 1055 15.36 31.39 -30.41
C SER A 1055 14.93 32.84 -30.25
N GLY A 1056 15.87 33.77 -30.44
CA GLY A 1056 15.63 35.18 -30.19
C GLY A 1056 16.88 36.03 -30.38
N ALA A 1057 16.76 37.31 -30.07
CA ALA A 1057 17.84 38.28 -30.08
C ALA A 1057 18.45 38.45 -28.68
N LEU A 1058 19.76 38.64 -28.64
CA LEU A 1058 20.58 38.86 -27.44
C LEU A 1058 21.47 40.09 -27.68
N THR A 1059 21.39 41.08 -26.81
CA THR A 1059 22.21 42.30 -26.91
C THR A 1059 23.38 42.23 -25.94
N VAL A 1060 24.60 42.39 -26.45
CA VAL A 1060 25.80 42.53 -25.62
C VAL A 1060 26.10 44.02 -25.48
N LEU A 1061 26.31 44.47 -24.25
CA LEU A 1061 26.59 45.86 -23.87
C LEU A 1061 27.87 45.88 -23.00
N HIS A 1062 28.83 46.77 -23.29
CA HIS A 1062 30.03 46.96 -22.45
C HIS A 1062 29.93 48.28 -21.68
#